data_AF-A0A521ZAB5-F1
#
_entry.id   AF-A0A521ZAB5-F1
#
_cell.length_a   1.000
_cell.length_b   1.000
_cell.length_c   1.000
_cell.angle_alpha   90.00
_cell.angle_beta   90.00
_cell.angle_gamma   90.00
#
_symmetry.space_group_name_H-M   'P 1'
#
loop_
_entity.id
_entity.type
_entity.pdbx_description
1 polymer ?
#
loop_
_entity_poly.entity_id
_entity_poly.type
_entity_poly.pdbx_seq_one_letter_code
_entity_poly.pdbx_strand_id
1 'polypeptide(L)'
;MSGNKKTSVKAAAGYVGKYREILLAVAFFLVFDLAVLVLNFYISFQISEDANAINLAGRQRMLSQRMAKAAYAIDADFSAGVSTGESVEELKKTVSLFDQTLQAFVQGGEVTGAGGNPVVLQAVEAAGGRKIMDQAVPLWAVYREALLPLQREQLSAAEIATAVAVARANNVKLLGLMNDLTNHLERVAAAKADRLRLVQTAGILLALVNFAFILFKFIRKLRENDRAIEAAQNETAEILGTVREGLFLLDARYKIGSQYSASLSPILGQPIVAGENFLDVLKKMVPTTVYETARDYIELLLGDRVKESLVQELNPLIAVEVLVSLDPVHPASRFLTFQFNRVMQGGVVRHLLVTVSDVTAQVELESKLAQARQKARTEVAVMLDVLKVSPEVLRRFLTDTEKALLEINDQLRSVGSGRPDYHRLIDNVFRKIHTIKGDAATLGLEMFEELAHEFESLLRPLRDNKLNGGQVSGEDLLRVPMPLDEMLERVTMVRDMLARLSSYQQGSDAVGNAREFTEQLHALTQRIATDHGKQVTLQADLDLLDALPQAMRQEVKDIVVQLLRNAVVHGIEPGMQRRALSKNETGAIALHLRNQDDGELELVLRDDGRGISPYQVRTALIASGRYTEKQLNELDDRSLLLKIFEPGFSTAAGLSRHAGQGVGMDVVHQKILQLGARLRVATRPNSYTQFSIVFSA
;
A
#
# COMPACT_ATOMS: atom_id res chain seq x y z
N MET A 1 -6.60 -16.48 -32.91
CA MET A 1 -7.64 -15.41 -32.98
C MET A 1 -9.04 -15.90 -32.55
N SER A 2 -9.20 -16.64 -31.44
CA SER A 2 -10.52 -17.15 -30.98
C SER A 2 -10.93 -16.65 -29.57
N GLY A 3 -10.04 -15.95 -28.84
CA GLY A 3 -10.30 -15.50 -27.48
C GLY A 3 -11.10 -14.20 -27.34
N ASN A 4 -11.22 -13.39 -28.40
CA ASN A 4 -11.71 -12.01 -28.29
C ASN A 4 -13.24 -11.84 -28.47
N LYS A 5 -13.98 -12.91 -28.84
CA LYS A 5 -15.44 -12.85 -29.02
C LYS A 5 -16.23 -13.05 -27.72
N LYS A 6 -15.70 -13.75 -26.72
CA LYS A 6 -16.45 -14.03 -25.46
C LYS A 6 -16.47 -12.85 -24.49
N THR A 7 -15.47 -11.96 -24.55
CA THR A 7 -15.37 -10.75 -23.71
C THR A 7 -16.29 -9.63 -24.18
N SER A 8 -16.47 -9.44 -25.50
CA SER A 8 -17.37 -8.40 -26.02
C SER A 8 -18.85 -8.68 -25.74
N VAL A 9 -19.26 -9.96 -25.74
CA VAL A 9 -20.65 -10.36 -25.46
C VAL A 9 -21.03 -10.15 -23.99
N LYS A 10 -20.10 -10.39 -23.05
CA LYS A 10 -20.32 -10.08 -21.62
C LYS A 10 -20.38 -8.57 -21.34
N ALA A 11 -19.57 -7.78 -22.03
CA ALA A 11 -19.62 -6.32 -21.93
C ALA A 11 -20.95 -5.77 -22.47
N ALA A 12 -21.40 -6.23 -23.64
CA ALA A 12 -22.69 -5.85 -24.22
C ALA A 12 -23.88 -6.22 -23.32
N ALA A 13 -23.84 -7.40 -22.69
CA ALA A 13 -24.87 -7.83 -21.74
C ALA A 13 -24.92 -6.94 -20.47
N GLY A 14 -23.76 -6.46 -19.99
CA GLY A 14 -23.69 -5.53 -18.85
C GLY A 14 -24.25 -4.14 -19.16
N TYR A 15 -24.02 -3.63 -20.37
CA TYR A 15 -24.59 -2.36 -20.83
C TYR A 15 -26.12 -2.42 -20.94
N VAL A 16 -26.66 -3.50 -21.51
CA VAL A 16 -28.12 -3.68 -21.61
C VAL A 16 -28.75 -3.80 -20.22
N GLY A 17 -28.08 -4.42 -19.24
CA GLY A 17 -28.54 -4.49 -17.86
C GLY A 17 -28.70 -3.11 -17.19
N LYS A 18 -27.75 -2.20 -17.39
CA LYS A 18 -27.76 -0.85 -16.78
C LYS A 18 -28.91 0.03 -17.27
N TYR A 19 -29.34 -0.15 -18.53
CA TYR A 19 -30.40 0.65 -19.16
C TYR A 19 -31.71 -0.12 -19.37
N ARG A 20 -31.81 -1.37 -18.90
CA ARG A 20 -32.94 -2.28 -19.16
C ARG A 20 -34.28 -1.67 -18.79
N GLU A 21 -34.38 -1.08 -17.61
CA GLU A 21 -35.64 -0.46 -17.16
C GLU A 21 -36.07 0.72 -18.03
N ILE A 22 -35.11 1.52 -18.51
CA ILE A 22 -35.39 2.69 -19.36
C ILE A 22 -35.81 2.20 -20.75
N LEU A 23 -35.09 1.22 -21.31
CA LEU A 23 -35.42 0.63 -22.60
C LEU A 23 -36.81 -0.01 -22.60
N LEU A 24 -37.18 -0.71 -21.52
CA LEU A 24 -38.52 -1.28 -21.37
C LEU A 24 -39.60 -0.19 -21.29
N ALA A 25 -39.35 0.90 -20.55
CA ALA A 25 -40.30 1.99 -20.44
C ALA A 25 -40.52 2.71 -21.78
N VAL A 26 -39.45 2.98 -22.52
CA VAL A 26 -39.52 3.58 -23.87
C VAL A 26 -40.19 2.64 -24.87
N ALA A 27 -39.88 1.34 -24.82
CA ALA A 27 -40.53 0.35 -25.68
C ALA A 27 -42.04 0.28 -25.43
N PHE A 28 -42.46 0.28 -24.15
CA PHE A 28 -43.88 0.30 -23.80
C PHE A 28 -44.57 1.59 -24.26
N PHE A 29 -43.90 2.73 -24.14
CA PHE A 29 -44.39 4.01 -24.66
C PHE A 29 -44.59 3.99 -26.17
N LEU A 30 -43.61 3.48 -26.94
CA LEU A 30 -43.71 3.37 -28.40
C LEU A 30 -44.84 2.43 -28.85
N VAL A 31 -45.01 1.29 -28.17
CA VAL A 31 -46.10 0.35 -28.45
C VAL A 31 -47.46 1.01 -28.17
N PHE A 32 -47.56 1.78 -27.10
CA PHE A 32 -48.77 2.53 -26.77
C PHE A 32 -49.11 3.58 -27.83
N ASP A 33 -48.14 4.39 -28.26
CA ASP A 33 -48.33 5.39 -29.31
C ASP A 33 -48.74 4.75 -30.64
N LEU A 34 -48.13 3.62 -31.00
CA LEU A 34 -48.51 2.86 -32.18
C LEU A 34 -49.96 2.37 -32.09
N ALA A 35 -50.40 1.90 -30.93
CA ALA A 35 -51.78 1.46 -30.73
C ALA A 35 -52.78 2.62 -30.90
N VAL A 36 -52.47 3.80 -30.35
CA VAL A 36 -53.29 5.01 -30.53
C VAL A 36 -53.32 5.44 -32.01
N LEU A 37 -52.20 5.35 -32.71
CA LEU A 37 -52.11 5.68 -34.13
C LEU A 37 -52.93 4.73 -35.01
N VAL A 38 -52.81 3.41 -34.78
CA VAL A 38 -53.58 2.39 -35.51
C VAL A 38 -55.07 2.60 -35.28
N LEU A 39 -55.47 2.88 -34.04
CA LEU A 39 -56.86 3.19 -33.71
C LEU A 39 -57.34 4.44 -34.47
N ASN A 40 -56.51 5.48 -34.56
CA ASN A 40 -56.84 6.69 -35.32
C ASN A 40 -57.06 6.41 -36.82
N PHE A 41 -56.20 5.61 -37.44
CA PHE A 41 -56.37 5.20 -38.84
C PHE A 41 -57.67 4.41 -39.06
N TYR A 42 -57.96 3.45 -38.19
CA TYR A 42 -59.20 2.67 -38.25
C TYR A 42 -60.44 3.56 -38.14
N ILE A 43 -60.40 4.57 -37.26
CA ILE A 43 -61.46 5.56 -37.08
C ILE A 43 -61.69 6.40 -38.34
N SER A 44 -60.62 6.90 -38.96
CA SER A 44 -60.72 7.72 -40.16
C SER A 44 -61.45 6.98 -41.29
N PHE A 45 -61.24 5.66 -41.40
CA PHE A 45 -61.96 4.81 -42.36
C PHE A 45 -63.46 4.75 -42.06
N GLN A 46 -63.84 4.52 -40.79
CA GLN A 46 -65.25 4.45 -40.39
C GLN A 46 -66.02 5.75 -40.63
N ILE A 47 -65.39 6.92 -40.40
CA ILE A 47 -66.03 8.23 -40.65
C ILE A 47 -66.33 8.41 -42.15
N SER A 48 -65.42 7.92 -43.02
CA SER A 48 -65.64 7.99 -44.47
C SER A 48 -66.80 7.11 -44.93
N GLU A 49 -67.00 5.93 -44.32
CA GLU A 49 -68.15 5.07 -44.60
C GLU A 49 -69.46 5.71 -44.13
N ASP A 50 -69.49 6.28 -42.92
CA ASP A 50 -70.67 6.94 -42.36
C ASP A 50 -71.10 8.15 -43.23
N ALA A 51 -70.14 8.91 -43.77
CA ALA A 51 -70.42 10.02 -44.69
C ALA A 51 -71.06 9.57 -46.01
N ASN A 52 -70.64 8.42 -46.55
CA ASN A 52 -71.25 7.85 -47.75
C ASN A 52 -72.71 7.46 -47.51
N ALA A 53 -73.01 6.82 -46.37
CA ALA A 53 -74.37 6.45 -45.99
C ALA A 53 -75.28 7.68 -45.84
N ILE A 54 -74.80 8.75 -45.19
CA ILE A 54 -75.54 10.02 -45.03
C ILE A 54 -75.85 10.66 -46.39
N ASN A 55 -74.86 10.74 -47.28
CA ASN A 55 -75.04 11.29 -48.63
C ASN A 55 -76.07 10.49 -49.45
N LEU A 56 -76.02 9.16 -49.36
CA LEU A 56 -76.97 8.27 -50.04
C LEU A 56 -78.39 8.41 -49.47
N ALA A 57 -78.54 8.57 -48.16
CA ALA A 57 -79.85 8.81 -47.51
C ALA A 57 -80.42 10.18 -47.92
N GLY A 58 -79.59 11.22 -47.94
CA GLY A 58 -79.95 12.53 -48.46
C GLY A 58 -80.38 12.47 -49.94
N ARG A 59 -79.73 11.62 -50.75
CA ARG A 59 -80.15 11.35 -52.12
C ARG A 59 -81.51 10.67 -52.19
N GLN A 60 -81.81 9.70 -51.32
CA GLN A 60 -83.14 9.06 -51.28
C GLN A 60 -84.25 10.10 -51.07
N ARG A 61 -84.02 11.09 -50.21
CA ARG A 61 -84.93 12.23 -50.01
C ARG A 61 -85.20 12.96 -51.33
N MET A 62 -84.16 13.32 -52.07
CA MET A 62 -84.27 13.99 -53.38
C MET A 62 -84.94 13.11 -54.45
N LEU A 63 -84.57 11.82 -54.52
CA LEU A 63 -85.15 10.88 -55.47
C LEU A 63 -86.65 10.67 -55.21
N SER A 64 -87.10 10.61 -53.95
CA SER A 64 -88.52 10.51 -53.63
C SER A 64 -89.37 11.65 -54.24
N GLN A 65 -88.84 12.88 -54.18
CA GLN A 65 -89.49 14.05 -54.77
C GLN A 65 -89.41 14.05 -56.29
N ARG A 66 -88.26 13.66 -56.87
CA ARG A 66 -88.12 13.52 -58.34
C ARG A 66 -89.07 12.48 -58.91
N MET A 67 -89.26 11.35 -58.24
CA MET A 67 -90.24 10.32 -58.67
C MET A 67 -91.65 10.89 -58.69
N ALA A 68 -92.06 11.60 -57.64
CA ALA A 68 -93.37 12.23 -57.61
C ALA A 68 -93.52 13.30 -58.70
N LYS A 69 -92.51 14.16 -58.90
CA LYS A 69 -92.50 15.18 -59.96
C LYS A 69 -92.61 14.55 -61.35
N ALA A 70 -91.86 13.49 -61.61
CA ALA A 70 -91.91 12.77 -62.88
C ALA A 70 -93.29 12.12 -63.11
N ALA A 71 -93.89 11.51 -62.07
CA ALA A 71 -95.24 10.97 -62.16
C ALA A 71 -96.29 12.05 -62.48
N TYR A 72 -96.20 13.23 -61.85
CA TYR A 72 -97.09 14.36 -62.18
C TYR A 72 -96.82 14.96 -63.57
N ALA A 73 -95.56 14.98 -64.00
CA ALA A 73 -95.22 15.45 -65.34
C ALA A 73 -95.80 14.52 -66.43
N ILE A 74 -95.71 13.19 -66.24
CA ILE A 74 -96.33 12.21 -67.15
C ILE A 74 -97.84 12.46 -67.29
N ASP A 75 -98.53 12.73 -66.18
CA ASP A 75 -99.97 13.03 -66.18
C ASP A 75 -100.31 14.33 -66.92
N ALA A 76 -99.51 15.38 -66.70
CA ALA A 76 -99.66 16.66 -67.39
C ALA A 76 -99.36 16.55 -68.90
N ASP A 77 -98.25 15.91 -69.27
CA ASP A 77 -97.83 15.71 -70.67
C ASP A 77 -98.84 14.85 -71.42
N PHE A 78 -99.34 13.77 -70.81
CA PHE A 78 -100.36 12.89 -71.38
C PHE A 78 -101.69 13.64 -71.59
N SER A 79 -102.12 14.44 -70.61
CA SER A 79 -103.34 15.25 -70.71
C SER A 79 -103.24 16.36 -71.77
N ALA A 80 -102.02 16.86 -72.02
CA ALA A 80 -101.73 17.87 -73.04
C ALA A 80 -101.49 17.28 -74.45
N GLY A 81 -101.44 15.96 -74.60
CA GLY A 81 -101.12 15.29 -75.87
C GLY A 81 -99.66 15.42 -76.31
N VAL A 82 -98.75 15.72 -75.37
CA VAL A 82 -97.30 15.87 -75.58
C VAL A 82 -96.61 14.53 -75.32
N SER A 83 -95.43 14.31 -75.92
CA SER A 83 -94.64 13.10 -75.70
C SER A 83 -94.22 12.95 -74.23
N THR A 84 -94.55 11.83 -73.61
CA THR A 84 -94.20 11.49 -72.22
C THR A 84 -92.82 10.84 -72.08
N GLY A 85 -92.11 10.58 -73.20
CA GLY A 85 -90.92 9.72 -73.22
C GLY A 85 -89.77 10.18 -72.31
N GLU A 86 -89.51 11.49 -72.24
CA GLU A 86 -88.47 12.04 -71.35
C GLU A 86 -88.82 11.86 -69.87
N SER A 87 -90.08 12.16 -69.52
CA SER A 87 -90.62 12.03 -68.16
C SER A 87 -90.67 10.56 -67.69
N VAL A 88 -90.97 9.62 -68.61
CA VAL A 88 -90.94 8.16 -68.37
C VAL A 88 -89.52 7.65 -68.13
N GLU A 89 -88.55 8.05 -68.95
CA GLU A 89 -87.15 7.65 -68.77
C GLU A 89 -86.55 8.21 -67.48
N GLU A 90 -86.88 9.45 -67.13
CA GLU A 90 -86.52 10.06 -65.85
C GLU A 90 -87.13 9.30 -64.65
N LEU A 91 -88.41 8.93 -64.72
CA LEU A 91 -89.08 8.14 -63.69
C LEU A 91 -88.40 6.76 -63.52
N LYS A 92 -88.14 6.06 -64.62
CA LYS A 92 -87.48 4.73 -64.62
C LYS A 92 -86.10 4.79 -63.97
N LYS A 93 -85.27 5.76 -64.34
CA LYS A 93 -83.94 5.99 -63.73
C LYS A 93 -84.05 6.27 -62.24
N THR A 94 -84.99 7.14 -61.85
CA THR A 94 -85.15 7.56 -60.45
C THR A 94 -85.66 6.42 -59.56
N VAL A 95 -86.64 5.63 -60.05
CA VAL A 95 -87.17 4.44 -59.36
C VAL A 95 -86.09 3.37 -59.19
N SER A 96 -85.33 3.07 -60.25
CA SER A 96 -84.24 2.09 -60.19
C SER A 96 -83.17 2.47 -59.17
N LEU A 97 -82.75 3.75 -59.17
CA LEU A 97 -81.72 4.24 -58.26
C LEU A 97 -82.21 4.30 -56.80
N PHE A 98 -83.49 4.64 -56.59
CA PHE A 98 -84.12 4.61 -55.27
C PHE A 98 -84.18 3.17 -54.74
N ASP A 99 -84.72 2.24 -55.52
CA ASP A 99 -84.87 0.83 -55.15
C ASP A 99 -83.52 0.18 -54.79
N GLN A 100 -82.50 0.36 -55.64
CA GLN A 100 -81.16 -0.17 -55.40
C GLN A 100 -80.55 0.35 -54.09
N THR A 101 -80.69 1.65 -53.83
CA THR A 101 -80.12 2.26 -52.62
C THR A 101 -80.89 1.85 -51.37
N LEU A 102 -82.23 1.78 -51.43
CA LEU A 102 -83.06 1.37 -50.29
C LEU A 102 -82.78 -0.08 -49.90
N GLN A 103 -82.64 -0.99 -50.87
CA GLN A 103 -82.29 -2.38 -50.62
C GLN A 103 -80.88 -2.51 -50.00
N ALA A 104 -79.92 -1.71 -50.48
CA ALA A 104 -78.58 -1.68 -49.90
C ALA A 104 -78.57 -1.17 -48.44
N PHE A 105 -79.48 -0.26 -48.05
CA PHE A 105 -79.61 0.12 -46.64
C PHE A 105 -80.13 -1.02 -45.76
N VAL A 106 -80.85 -2.00 -46.32
CA VAL A 106 -81.40 -3.15 -45.58
C VAL A 106 -80.39 -4.29 -45.49
N GLN A 107 -79.76 -4.64 -46.61
CA GLN A 107 -78.95 -5.86 -46.73
C GLN A 107 -77.45 -5.59 -46.88
N GLY A 108 -77.06 -4.34 -47.12
CA GLY A 108 -75.72 -3.97 -47.57
C GLY A 108 -75.53 -4.26 -49.07
N GLY A 109 -74.48 -3.69 -49.65
CA GLY A 109 -74.11 -3.95 -51.05
C GLY A 109 -73.48 -2.76 -51.74
N GLU A 110 -73.19 -2.94 -53.03
CA GLU A 110 -72.59 -1.90 -53.87
C GLU A 110 -73.68 -1.07 -54.55
N VAL A 111 -73.62 0.24 -54.38
CA VAL A 111 -74.56 1.20 -54.95
C VAL A 111 -73.84 2.30 -55.70
N THR A 112 -74.49 2.88 -56.70
CA THR A 112 -73.96 4.05 -57.40
C THR A 112 -73.97 5.24 -56.44
N GLY A 113 -72.84 5.92 -56.26
CA GLY A 113 -72.70 7.14 -55.46
C GLY A 113 -73.25 8.40 -56.15
N ALA A 114 -73.11 9.56 -55.53
CA ALA A 114 -73.59 10.84 -56.09
C ALA A 114 -72.86 11.27 -57.37
N GLY A 115 -71.60 10.84 -57.55
CA GLY A 115 -70.77 11.13 -58.72
C GLY A 115 -70.72 10.01 -59.77
N GLY A 116 -71.58 8.99 -59.69
CA GLY A 116 -71.60 7.87 -60.64
C GLY A 116 -70.62 6.72 -60.33
N ASN A 117 -69.74 6.87 -59.34
CA ASN A 117 -68.81 5.83 -58.90
C ASN A 117 -69.49 4.79 -57.99
N PRO A 118 -69.04 3.52 -57.99
CA PRO A 118 -69.52 2.53 -57.04
C PRO A 118 -69.10 2.88 -55.60
N VAL A 119 -70.04 2.73 -54.68
CA VAL A 119 -69.86 2.95 -53.24
C VAL A 119 -70.43 1.74 -52.50
N VAL A 120 -69.62 1.14 -51.63
CA VAL A 120 -70.08 0.04 -50.77
C VAL A 120 -70.83 0.63 -49.58
N LEU A 121 -72.08 0.21 -49.41
CA LEU A 121 -72.94 0.62 -48.31
C LEU A 121 -73.12 -0.57 -47.36
N GLN A 122 -72.85 -0.35 -46.08
CA GLN A 122 -73.16 -1.32 -45.04
C GLN A 122 -74.65 -1.25 -44.67
N ALA A 123 -75.22 -2.40 -44.27
CA ALA A 123 -76.59 -2.45 -43.81
C ALA A 123 -76.80 -1.56 -42.57
N VAL A 124 -77.96 -0.92 -42.47
CA VAL A 124 -78.30 -0.10 -41.30
C VAL A 124 -78.60 -1.03 -40.12
N GLU A 125 -77.67 -1.10 -39.18
CA GLU A 125 -77.80 -1.97 -38.00
C GLU A 125 -78.41 -1.28 -36.79
N ALA A 126 -78.25 0.03 -36.68
CA ALA A 126 -78.76 0.80 -35.56
C ALA A 126 -80.28 0.62 -35.42
N ALA A 127 -80.76 0.29 -34.22
CA ALA A 127 -82.16 -0.03 -33.96
C ALA A 127 -83.14 1.07 -34.43
N GLY A 128 -82.76 2.35 -34.33
CA GLY A 128 -83.54 3.46 -34.83
C GLY A 128 -83.63 3.49 -36.36
N GLY A 129 -82.52 3.26 -37.05
CA GLY A 129 -82.46 3.19 -38.51
C GLY A 129 -83.18 1.97 -39.07
N ARG A 130 -83.06 0.80 -38.43
CA ARG A 130 -83.83 -0.41 -38.79
C ARG A 130 -85.33 -0.16 -38.71
N LYS A 131 -85.81 0.46 -37.63
CA LYS A 131 -87.23 0.80 -37.47
C LYS A 131 -87.74 1.70 -38.61
N ILE A 132 -86.91 2.62 -39.11
CA ILE A 132 -87.27 3.47 -40.26
C ILE A 132 -87.32 2.63 -41.54
N MET A 133 -86.38 1.71 -41.75
CA MET A 133 -86.38 0.78 -42.89
C MET A 133 -87.58 -0.17 -42.87
N ASP A 134 -87.95 -0.71 -41.71
CA ASP A 134 -89.11 -1.58 -41.54
C ASP A 134 -90.42 -0.89 -41.93
N GLN A 135 -90.48 0.44 -41.85
CA GLN A 135 -91.62 1.25 -42.29
C GLN A 135 -91.50 1.67 -43.76
N ALA A 136 -90.29 2.00 -44.22
CA ALA A 136 -90.05 2.50 -45.57
C ALA A 136 -90.16 1.41 -46.64
N VAL A 137 -89.67 0.19 -46.38
CA VAL A 137 -89.65 -0.90 -47.36
C VAL A 137 -91.06 -1.36 -47.77
N PRO A 138 -92.00 -1.62 -46.85
CA PRO A 138 -93.38 -1.97 -47.24
C PRO A 138 -94.08 -0.82 -47.95
N LEU A 139 -93.86 0.43 -47.51
CA LEU A 139 -94.44 1.62 -48.15
C LEU A 139 -93.91 1.78 -49.60
N TRP A 140 -92.62 1.54 -49.79
CA TRP A 140 -91.98 1.57 -51.11
C TRP A 140 -92.47 0.44 -52.00
N ALA A 141 -92.68 -0.77 -51.49
CA ALA A 141 -93.19 -1.89 -52.28
C ALA A 141 -94.55 -1.55 -52.93
N VAL A 142 -95.48 -0.99 -52.15
CA VAL A 142 -96.78 -0.51 -52.65
C VAL A 142 -96.62 0.61 -53.67
N TYR A 143 -95.70 1.56 -53.41
CA TYR A 143 -95.49 2.68 -54.31
C TYR A 143 -94.85 2.27 -55.64
N ARG A 144 -93.84 1.38 -55.59
CA ARG A 144 -93.15 0.81 -56.76
C ARG A 144 -94.11 0.05 -57.64
N GLU A 145 -94.99 -0.77 -57.04
CA GLU A 145 -95.98 -1.55 -57.79
C GLU A 145 -96.93 -0.64 -58.59
N ALA A 146 -97.37 0.47 -58.00
CA ALA A 146 -98.22 1.45 -58.67
C ALA A 146 -97.50 2.22 -59.79
N LEU A 147 -96.17 2.37 -59.72
CA LEU A 147 -95.36 3.07 -60.73
C LEU A 147 -94.89 2.17 -61.89
N LEU A 148 -94.96 0.84 -61.75
CA LEU A 148 -94.53 -0.12 -62.79
C LEU A 148 -95.23 0.08 -64.15
N PRO A 149 -96.56 0.30 -64.21
CA PRO A 149 -97.25 0.52 -65.49
C PRO A 149 -96.76 1.78 -66.21
N LEU A 150 -96.33 2.81 -65.48
CA LEU A 150 -95.84 4.08 -66.04
C LEU A 150 -94.48 4.00 -66.72
N GLN A 151 -93.79 2.86 -66.61
CA GLN A 151 -92.49 2.64 -67.24
C GLN A 151 -92.60 2.02 -68.64
N ARG A 152 -93.82 1.80 -69.15
CA ARG A 152 -94.10 1.24 -70.48
C ARG A 152 -94.32 2.36 -71.49
N GLU A 153 -94.05 2.07 -72.77
CA GLU A 153 -94.24 3.02 -73.88
C GLU A 153 -95.73 3.28 -74.21
N GLN A 154 -96.62 2.35 -73.86
CA GLN A 154 -98.08 2.51 -74.03
C GLN A 154 -98.73 2.69 -72.66
N LEU A 155 -99.29 3.89 -72.43
CA LEU A 155 -99.89 4.29 -71.17
C LEU A 155 -101.40 4.43 -71.31
N SER A 156 -102.17 3.89 -70.36
CA SER A 156 -103.60 4.19 -70.25
C SER A 156 -103.87 5.30 -69.24
N ALA A 157 -104.92 6.09 -69.48
CA ALA A 157 -105.36 7.14 -68.56
C ALA A 157 -105.69 6.61 -67.15
N ALA A 158 -106.19 5.36 -67.05
CA ALA A 158 -106.51 4.72 -65.77
C ALA A 158 -105.24 4.35 -64.97
N GLU A 159 -104.19 3.88 -65.65
CA GLU A 159 -102.90 3.57 -65.02
C GLU A 159 -102.20 4.84 -64.51
N ILE A 160 -102.23 5.93 -65.29
CA ILE A 160 -101.72 7.24 -64.90
C ILE A 160 -102.47 7.78 -63.67
N ALA A 161 -103.80 7.82 -63.72
CA ALA A 161 -104.60 8.31 -62.59
C ALA A 161 -104.34 7.52 -61.30
N THR A 162 -104.20 6.19 -61.40
CA THR A 162 -103.91 5.31 -60.26
C THR A 162 -102.51 5.59 -59.69
N ALA A 163 -101.49 5.64 -60.55
CA ALA A 163 -100.11 5.89 -60.15
C ALA A 163 -99.94 7.28 -59.49
N VAL A 164 -100.58 8.30 -60.04
CA VAL A 164 -100.59 9.67 -59.50
C VAL A 164 -101.31 9.74 -58.15
N ALA A 165 -102.43 9.03 -57.98
CA ALA A 165 -103.15 8.96 -56.70
C ALA A 165 -102.29 8.30 -55.61
N VAL A 166 -101.61 7.19 -55.93
CA VAL A 166 -100.69 6.51 -55.01
C VAL A 166 -99.46 7.37 -54.72
N ALA A 167 -98.91 8.06 -55.72
CA ALA A 167 -97.82 9.02 -55.55
C ALA A 167 -98.22 10.15 -54.59
N ARG A 168 -99.41 10.73 -54.77
CA ARG A 168 -99.93 11.79 -53.89
C ARG A 168 -100.10 11.32 -52.45
N ALA A 169 -100.59 10.09 -52.24
CA ALA A 169 -100.84 9.53 -50.91
C ALA A 169 -99.55 9.13 -50.16
N ASN A 170 -98.52 8.66 -50.87
CA ASN A 170 -97.35 8.03 -50.26
C ASN A 170 -96.05 8.83 -50.38
N ASN A 171 -95.91 9.75 -51.34
CA ASN A 171 -94.69 10.55 -51.53
C ASN A 171 -94.29 11.30 -50.25
N VAL A 172 -95.22 12.00 -49.59
CA VAL A 172 -94.92 12.78 -48.38
C VAL A 172 -94.49 11.87 -47.22
N LYS A 173 -95.10 10.69 -47.10
CA LYS A 173 -94.74 9.71 -46.06
C LYS A 173 -93.35 9.14 -46.30
N LEU A 174 -93.04 8.76 -47.54
CA LEU A 174 -91.73 8.23 -47.92
C LEU A 174 -90.64 9.29 -47.79
N LEU A 175 -90.92 10.53 -48.18
CA LEU A 175 -90.05 11.69 -47.97
C LEU A 175 -89.74 11.90 -46.49
N GLY A 176 -90.76 11.82 -45.63
CA GLY A 176 -90.62 11.90 -44.17
C GLY A 176 -89.68 10.82 -43.63
N LEU A 177 -89.88 9.56 -44.03
CA LEU A 177 -89.02 8.44 -43.62
C LEU A 177 -87.57 8.59 -44.11
N MET A 178 -87.35 9.08 -45.34
CA MET A 178 -85.99 9.32 -45.84
C MET A 178 -85.30 10.49 -45.13
N ASN A 179 -86.06 11.52 -44.77
CA ASN A 179 -85.56 12.62 -43.95
C ASN A 179 -85.20 12.14 -42.54
N ASP A 180 -86.05 11.31 -41.92
CA ASP A 180 -85.79 10.72 -40.62
C ASP A 180 -84.58 9.78 -40.64
N LEU A 181 -84.42 8.98 -41.71
CA LEU A 181 -83.23 8.15 -41.91
C LEU A 181 -81.97 9.01 -41.97
N THR A 182 -81.98 10.07 -42.78
CA THR A 182 -80.83 10.99 -42.93
C THR A 182 -80.46 11.60 -41.58
N ASN A 183 -81.43 12.17 -40.87
CA ASN A 183 -81.24 12.75 -39.54
C ASN A 183 -80.78 11.72 -38.49
N HIS A 184 -81.21 10.46 -38.63
CA HIS A 184 -80.77 9.39 -37.73
C HIS A 184 -79.32 9.00 -38.00
N LEU A 185 -78.93 8.80 -39.26
CA LEU A 185 -77.56 8.48 -39.64
C LEU A 185 -76.59 9.62 -39.26
N GLU A 186 -76.98 10.87 -39.46
CA GLU A 186 -76.19 12.03 -39.01
C GLU A 186 -75.98 12.03 -37.50
N ARG A 187 -77.03 11.77 -36.71
CA ARG A 187 -76.92 11.69 -35.24
C ARG A 187 -76.05 10.52 -34.78
N VAL A 188 -76.16 9.36 -35.42
CA VAL A 188 -75.32 8.18 -35.11
C VAL A 188 -73.86 8.47 -35.42
N ALA A 189 -73.58 9.04 -36.60
CA ALA A 189 -72.22 9.43 -36.99
C ALA A 189 -71.63 10.48 -36.04
N ALA A 190 -72.40 11.51 -35.67
CA ALA A 190 -71.98 12.54 -34.73
C ALA A 190 -71.68 11.96 -33.33
N ALA A 191 -72.57 11.12 -32.78
CA ALA A 191 -72.36 10.50 -31.47
C ALA A 191 -71.15 9.56 -31.46
N LYS A 192 -70.89 8.85 -32.56
CA LYS A 192 -69.69 8.04 -32.75
C LYS A 192 -68.45 8.94 -32.78
N ALA A 193 -68.44 10.02 -33.56
CA ALA A 193 -67.35 10.99 -33.60
C ALA A 193 -67.05 11.61 -32.23
N ASP A 194 -68.06 11.92 -31.42
CA ASP A 194 -67.89 12.43 -30.05
C ASP A 194 -67.21 11.43 -29.12
N ARG A 195 -67.69 10.18 -29.11
CA ARG A 195 -67.06 9.10 -28.31
C ARG A 195 -65.61 8.89 -28.74
N LEU A 196 -65.35 8.98 -30.03
CA LEU A 196 -64.00 8.82 -30.58
C LEU A 196 -63.08 9.97 -30.16
N ARG A 197 -63.54 11.22 -30.24
CA ARG A 197 -62.78 12.38 -29.73
C ARG A 197 -62.43 12.21 -28.25
N LEU A 198 -63.38 11.76 -27.42
CA LEU A 198 -63.14 11.49 -26.01
C LEU A 198 -62.03 10.43 -25.81
N VAL A 199 -62.11 9.31 -26.52
CA VAL A 199 -61.09 8.24 -26.46
C VAL A 199 -59.71 8.75 -26.90
N GLN A 200 -59.65 9.55 -27.98
CA GLN A 200 -58.40 10.15 -28.46
C GLN A 200 -57.81 11.13 -27.44
N THR A 201 -58.63 12.03 -26.88
CA THR A 201 -58.18 12.97 -25.85
C THR A 201 -57.67 12.23 -24.62
N ALA A 202 -58.36 11.18 -24.17
CA ALA A 202 -57.91 10.36 -23.05
C ALA A 202 -56.60 9.62 -23.36
N GLY A 203 -56.47 9.06 -24.58
CA GLY A 203 -55.26 8.38 -25.04
C GLY A 203 -54.04 9.31 -25.09
N ILE A 204 -54.19 10.51 -25.65
CA ILE A 204 -53.12 11.53 -25.70
C ILE A 204 -52.73 11.98 -24.29
N LEU A 205 -53.72 12.23 -23.42
CA LEU A 205 -53.44 12.62 -22.03
C LEU A 205 -52.67 11.53 -21.29
N LEU A 206 -53.06 10.26 -21.47
CA LEU A 206 -52.36 9.12 -20.88
C LEU A 206 -50.93 8.98 -21.43
N ALA A 207 -50.72 9.19 -22.73
CA ALA A 207 -49.39 9.23 -23.34
C ALA A 207 -48.52 10.33 -22.70
N LEU A 208 -49.04 11.55 -22.55
CA LEU A 208 -48.33 12.67 -21.93
C LEU A 208 -47.96 12.40 -20.46
N VAL A 209 -48.88 11.82 -19.69
CA VAL A 209 -48.62 11.43 -18.29
C VAL A 209 -47.55 10.35 -18.22
N ASN A 210 -47.63 9.32 -19.08
CA ASN A 210 -46.62 8.26 -19.15
C ASN A 210 -45.24 8.83 -19.56
N PHE A 211 -45.20 9.72 -20.55
CA PHE A 211 -43.97 10.40 -20.96
C PHE A 211 -43.35 11.20 -19.81
N ALA A 212 -44.16 12.00 -19.09
CA ALA A 212 -43.70 12.78 -17.93
C ALA A 212 -43.15 11.86 -16.83
N PHE A 213 -43.80 10.72 -16.57
CA PHE A 213 -43.32 9.73 -15.61
C PHE A 213 -41.97 9.12 -16.01
N ILE A 214 -41.79 8.74 -17.28
CA ILE A 214 -40.52 8.23 -17.81
C ILE A 214 -39.42 9.29 -17.69
N LEU A 215 -39.72 10.52 -18.10
CA LEU A 215 -38.78 11.65 -18.03
C LEU A 215 -38.35 11.93 -16.59
N PHE A 216 -39.29 11.94 -15.64
CA PHE A 216 -38.99 12.14 -14.23
C PHE A 216 -38.12 11.01 -13.67
N LYS A 217 -38.45 9.74 -13.97
CA LYS A 217 -37.65 8.58 -13.58
C LYS A 217 -36.24 8.67 -14.16
N PHE A 218 -36.11 9.09 -15.42
CA PHE A 218 -34.83 9.28 -16.09
C PHE A 218 -33.97 10.35 -15.42
N ILE A 219 -34.53 11.55 -15.19
CA ILE A 219 -33.84 12.66 -14.52
C ILE A 219 -33.42 12.25 -13.11
N ARG A 220 -34.29 11.58 -12.35
CA ARG A 220 -33.96 11.10 -11.01
C ARG A 220 -32.78 10.13 -11.04
N LYS A 221 -32.79 9.17 -11.97
CA LYS A 221 -31.71 8.19 -12.08
C LYS A 221 -30.38 8.80 -12.51
N LEU A 222 -30.41 9.80 -13.40
CA LEU A 222 -29.22 10.54 -13.79
C LEU A 222 -28.61 11.27 -12.59
N ARG A 223 -29.44 12.01 -11.83
CA ARG A 223 -29.01 12.71 -10.61
C ARG A 223 -28.45 11.77 -9.54
N GLU A 224 -29.06 10.59 -9.34
CA GLU A 224 -28.54 9.58 -8.40
C GLU A 224 -27.15 9.10 -8.80
N ASN A 225 -26.93 8.82 -10.09
CA ASN A 225 -25.63 8.39 -10.59
C ASN A 225 -24.58 9.50 -10.48
N ASP A 226 -24.94 10.74 -10.83
CA ASP A 226 -24.03 11.88 -10.74
C ASP A 226 -23.60 12.12 -9.29
N ARG A 227 -24.56 12.10 -8.35
CA ARG A 227 -24.28 12.18 -6.91
C ARG A 227 -23.37 11.06 -6.43
N ALA A 228 -23.58 9.83 -6.90
CA ALA A 228 -22.74 8.70 -6.51
C ALA A 228 -21.30 8.84 -7.03
N ILE A 229 -21.12 9.36 -8.24
CA ILE A 229 -19.79 9.65 -8.82
C ILE A 229 -19.11 10.77 -8.05
N GLU A 230 -19.83 11.87 -7.80
CA GLU A 230 -19.32 13.01 -7.04
C GLU A 230 -18.92 12.60 -5.61
N ALA A 231 -19.75 11.80 -4.93
CA ALA A 231 -19.43 11.26 -3.62
C ALA A 231 -18.16 10.39 -3.64
N ALA A 232 -18.02 9.49 -4.62
CA ALA A 232 -16.82 8.66 -4.75
C ALA A 232 -15.55 9.48 -5.06
N GLN A 233 -15.69 10.54 -5.86
CA GLN A 233 -14.58 11.47 -6.13
C GLN A 233 -14.18 12.26 -4.88
N ASN A 234 -15.16 12.76 -4.13
CA ASN A 234 -14.91 13.47 -2.87
C ASN A 234 -14.26 12.55 -1.83
N GLU A 235 -14.74 11.31 -1.68
CA GLU A 235 -14.13 10.32 -0.78
C GLU A 235 -12.67 10.04 -1.15
N THR A 236 -12.38 9.86 -2.44
CA THR A 236 -10.99 9.68 -2.92
C THR A 236 -10.14 10.92 -2.65
N ALA A 237 -10.70 12.12 -2.84
CA ALA A 237 -10.01 13.38 -2.56
C ALA A 237 -9.75 13.59 -1.06
N GLU A 238 -10.68 13.19 -0.18
CA GLU A 238 -10.49 13.21 1.27
C GLU A 238 -9.41 12.22 1.72
N ILE A 239 -9.39 11.01 1.17
CA ILE A 239 -8.31 10.04 1.40
C ILE A 239 -6.96 10.64 0.97
N LEU A 240 -6.87 11.15 -0.26
CA LEU A 240 -5.65 11.77 -0.76
C LEU A 240 -5.28 13.06 -0.02
N GLY A 241 -6.24 13.76 0.58
CA GLY A 241 -6.01 14.96 1.39
C GLY A 241 -5.50 14.66 2.80
N THR A 242 -5.75 13.46 3.33
CA THR A 242 -5.35 13.07 4.70
C THR A 242 -4.04 12.29 4.73
N VAL A 243 -3.63 11.68 3.62
CA VAL A 243 -2.35 10.97 3.53
C VAL A 243 -1.18 11.95 3.59
N ARG A 244 -0.24 11.68 4.51
CA ARG A 244 0.96 12.50 4.69
C ARG A 244 2.01 12.30 3.60
N GLU A 245 1.93 11.21 2.85
CA GLU A 245 2.83 10.88 1.75
C GLU A 245 2.35 11.52 0.44
N GLY A 246 3.28 11.80 -0.46
CA GLY A 246 3.02 12.26 -1.82
C GLY A 246 2.55 11.10 -2.70
N LEU A 247 1.26 10.98 -2.97
CA LEU A 247 0.70 9.92 -3.82
C LEU A 247 0.25 10.49 -5.15
N PHE A 248 0.66 9.88 -6.26
CA PHE A 248 0.14 10.20 -7.58
C PHE A 248 0.21 9.00 -8.52
N LEU A 249 -0.61 9.02 -9.57
CA LEU A 249 -0.56 8.05 -10.64
C LEU A 249 0.30 8.58 -11.79
N LEU A 250 1.13 7.72 -12.36
CA LEU A 250 1.97 8.00 -13.51
C LEU A 250 1.49 7.13 -14.69
N ASP A 251 1.30 7.73 -15.86
CA ASP A 251 0.92 7.00 -17.06
C ASP A 251 2.14 6.51 -17.89
N ALA A 252 1.89 5.74 -18.94
CA ALA A 252 2.93 5.24 -19.84
C ALA A 252 3.62 6.32 -20.70
N ARG A 253 3.23 7.60 -20.56
CA ARG A 253 3.90 8.77 -21.16
C ARG A 253 4.61 9.61 -20.09
N TYR A 254 4.79 9.06 -18.90
CA TYR A 254 5.40 9.73 -17.75
C TYR A 254 4.61 10.95 -17.26
N LYS A 255 3.31 11.04 -17.55
CA LYS A 255 2.46 12.14 -17.09
C LYS A 255 1.80 11.83 -15.77
N ILE A 256 1.77 12.84 -14.90
CA ILE A 256 1.09 12.79 -13.60
C ILE A 256 -0.42 12.84 -13.83
N GLY A 257 -1.15 11.95 -13.13
CA GLY A 257 -2.60 11.84 -13.19
C GLY A 257 -3.32 13.09 -12.66
N SER A 258 -4.63 13.16 -12.90
CA SER A 258 -5.46 14.29 -12.47
C SER A 258 -5.76 14.33 -10.98
N GLN A 259 -5.51 13.23 -10.26
CA GLN A 259 -5.67 13.13 -8.81
C GLN A 259 -4.33 12.78 -8.17
N TYR A 260 -3.97 13.52 -7.12
CA TYR A 260 -2.76 13.34 -6.34
C TYR A 260 -2.99 13.85 -4.90
N SER A 261 -2.15 13.42 -3.96
CA SER A 261 -2.28 13.84 -2.55
C SER A 261 -1.94 15.31 -2.33
N ALA A 262 -2.60 15.92 -1.35
CA ALA A 262 -2.35 17.31 -0.98
C ALA A 262 -0.91 17.54 -0.48
N SER A 263 -0.30 16.50 0.11
CA SER A 263 1.07 16.52 0.61
C SER A 263 2.15 16.46 -0.48
N LEU A 264 1.79 16.14 -1.74
CA LEU A 264 2.78 16.00 -2.82
C LEU A 264 3.58 17.28 -3.08
N SER A 265 2.91 18.42 -3.28
CA SER A 265 3.59 19.69 -3.58
C SER A 265 4.49 20.18 -2.42
N PRO A 266 4.05 20.15 -1.14
CA PRO A 266 4.93 20.47 0.00
C PRO A 266 6.15 19.55 0.15
N ILE A 267 6.01 18.26 -0.16
CA ILE A 267 7.13 17.29 -0.10
C ILE A 267 8.14 17.57 -1.21
N LEU A 268 7.67 17.81 -2.43
CA LEU A 268 8.52 18.07 -3.58
C LEU A 268 9.08 19.51 -3.62
N GLY A 269 8.55 20.42 -2.80
CA GLY A 269 9.01 21.82 -2.72
C GLY A 269 8.62 22.69 -3.91
N GLN A 270 7.79 22.18 -4.83
CA GLN A 270 7.34 22.89 -6.02
C GLN A 270 5.87 22.55 -6.32
N PRO A 271 5.10 23.47 -6.92
CA PRO A 271 3.73 23.20 -7.31
C PRO A 271 3.71 22.18 -8.46
N ILE A 272 2.90 21.13 -8.31
CA ILE A 272 2.66 20.12 -9.35
C ILE A 272 1.35 20.41 -10.07
N VAL A 273 1.37 20.29 -11.40
CA VAL A 273 0.18 20.42 -12.26
C VAL A 273 -0.21 19.06 -12.84
N ALA A 274 -1.51 18.75 -12.84
CA ALA A 274 -2.03 17.56 -13.49
C ALA A 274 -1.63 17.50 -14.98
N GLY A 275 -1.12 16.35 -15.43
CA GLY A 275 -0.69 16.12 -16.80
C GLY A 275 0.74 16.59 -17.13
N GLU A 276 1.45 17.19 -16.17
CA GLU A 276 2.88 17.50 -16.28
C GLU A 276 3.72 16.21 -16.34
N ASN A 277 4.87 16.28 -17.02
CA ASN A 277 5.78 15.15 -17.14
C ASN A 277 6.65 15.04 -15.87
N PHE A 278 6.56 13.89 -15.19
CA PHE A 278 7.29 13.64 -13.95
C PHE A 278 8.82 13.65 -14.15
N LEU A 279 9.33 13.23 -15.30
CA LEU A 279 10.77 13.24 -15.56
C LEU A 279 11.33 14.67 -15.60
N ASP A 280 10.56 15.63 -16.12
CA ASP A 280 10.97 17.04 -16.14
C ASP A 280 11.00 17.65 -14.73
N VAL A 281 10.09 17.22 -13.86
CA VAL A 281 10.06 17.57 -12.43
C VAL A 281 11.28 16.98 -11.72
N LEU A 282 11.55 15.69 -11.93
CA LEU A 282 12.66 14.97 -11.30
C LEU A 282 14.02 15.57 -11.70
N LYS A 283 14.20 15.89 -12.99
CA LYS A 283 15.46 16.44 -13.54
C LYS A 283 15.93 17.73 -12.85
N LYS A 284 15.00 18.53 -12.30
CA LYS A 284 15.31 19.76 -11.58
C LYS A 284 15.75 19.52 -10.14
N MET A 285 15.38 18.39 -9.56
CA MET A 285 15.53 18.10 -8.12
C MET A 285 16.73 17.22 -7.79
N VAL A 286 17.10 16.30 -8.69
CA VAL A 286 18.16 15.31 -8.47
C VAL A 286 19.38 15.56 -9.37
N PRO A 287 20.57 15.12 -8.95
CA PRO A 287 21.76 15.15 -9.81
C PRO A 287 21.56 14.35 -11.11
N THR A 288 22.25 14.76 -12.18
CA THR A 288 22.12 14.15 -13.53
C THR A 288 22.33 12.64 -13.54
N THR A 289 23.26 12.12 -12.74
CA THR A 289 23.55 10.68 -12.62
C THR A 289 22.38 9.88 -12.03
N VAL A 290 21.71 10.44 -11.03
CA VAL A 290 20.52 9.84 -10.40
C VAL A 290 19.33 9.91 -11.35
N TYR A 291 19.17 11.03 -12.05
CA TYR A 291 18.11 11.22 -13.05
C TYR A 291 18.16 10.15 -14.16
N GLU A 292 19.34 9.90 -14.75
CA GLU A 292 19.49 8.91 -15.83
C GLU A 292 19.13 7.51 -15.34
N THR A 293 19.64 7.12 -14.16
CA THR A 293 19.35 5.81 -13.56
C THR A 293 17.86 5.67 -13.21
N ALA A 294 17.23 6.73 -12.72
CA ALA A 294 15.80 6.74 -12.40
C ALA A 294 14.91 6.65 -13.64
N ARG A 295 15.28 7.32 -14.75
CA ARG A 295 14.55 7.22 -16.02
C ARG A 295 14.53 5.77 -16.51
N ASP A 296 15.70 5.14 -16.56
CA ASP A 296 15.85 3.76 -17.06
C ASP A 296 15.09 2.77 -16.17
N TYR A 297 15.07 3.02 -14.86
CA TYR A 297 14.28 2.27 -13.88
C TYR A 297 12.76 2.37 -14.12
N ILE A 298 12.23 3.58 -14.34
CA ILE A 298 10.81 3.79 -14.58
C ILE A 298 10.38 3.16 -15.92
N GLU A 299 11.22 3.28 -16.95
CA GLU A 299 10.99 2.64 -18.26
C GLU A 299 10.91 1.11 -18.13
N LEU A 300 11.81 0.51 -17.33
CA LEU A 300 11.79 -0.91 -17.03
C LEU A 300 10.47 -1.35 -16.35
N LEU A 301 9.97 -0.57 -15.39
CA LEU A 301 8.71 -0.86 -14.67
C LEU A 301 7.46 -0.78 -15.55
N LEU A 302 7.47 0.10 -16.57
CA LEU A 302 6.40 0.22 -17.56
C LEU A 302 6.42 -0.92 -18.60
N GLY A 303 7.51 -1.69 -18.69
CA GLY A 303 7.65 -2.82 -19.60
C GLY A 303 6.79 -4.05 -19.25
N ASP A 304 6.54 -4.90 -20.24
CA ASP A 304 5.60 -6.05 -20.13
C ASP A 304 6.14 -7.26 -19.35
N ARG A 305 7.46 -7.40 -19.16
CA ARG A 305 8.09 -8.65 -18.63
C ARG A 305 9.09 -8.42 -17.51
N VAL A 306 8.63 -7.85 -16.40
CA VAL A 306 9.47 -7.58 -15.23
C VAL A 306 8.83 -8.16 -13.97
N LYS A 307 9.62 -8.88 -13.16
CA LYS A 307 9.24 -9.32 -11.81
C LYS A 307 9.44 -8.14 -10.86
N GLU A 308 8.33 -7.62 -10.33
CA GLU A 308 8.28 -6.40 -9.51
C GLU A 308 9.20 -6.45 -8.29
N SER A 309 9.23 -7.57 -7.57
CA SER A 309 10.04 -7.72 -6.35
C SER A 309 11.55 -7.62 -6.59
N LEU A 310 12.04 -8.08 -7.75
CA LEU A 310 13.48 -8.05 -8.08
C LEU A 310 13.93 -6.66 -8.54
N VAL A 311 13.00 -5.85 -9.03
CA VAL A 311 13.31 -4.50 -9.53
C VAL A 311 13.20 -3.48 -8.41
N GLN A 312 12.27 -3.65 -7.46
CA GLN A 312 12.17 -2.75 -6.31
C GLN A 312 13.46 -2.64 -5.47
N GLU A 313 14.26 -3.70 -5.36
CA GLU A 313 15.57 -3.68 -4.68
C GLU A 313 16.61 -2.82 -5.41
N LEU A 314 16.45 -2.61 -6.72
CA LEU A 314 17.35 -1.84 -7.57
C LEU A 314 16.93 -0.37 -7.71
N ASN A 315 15.94 0.07 -6.93
CA ASN A 315 15.39 1.42 -7.04
C ASN A 315 16.45 2.49 -6.67
N PRO A 316 16.87 3.34 -7.62
CA PRO A 316 17.87 4.37 -7.38
C PRO A 316 17.30 5.58 -6.62
N LEU A 317 15.99 5.63 -6.40
CA LEU A 317 15.28 6.73 -5.76
C LEU A 317 14.95 6.46 -4.28
N ILE A 318 15.80 5.71 -3.58
CA ILE A 318 15.71 5.49 -2.13
C ILE A 318 16.64 6.46 -1.41
N ALA A 319 16.08 7.24 -0.47
CA ALA A 319 16.81 8.23 0.32
C ALA A 319 17.73 9.13 -0.53
N VAL A 320 17.19 9.66 -1.63
CA VAL A 320 17.93 10.56 -2.53
C VAL A 320 17.92 11.97 -1.98
N GLU A 321 19.09 12.60 -1.93
CA GLU A 321 19.22 14.02 -1.62
C GLU A 321 18.65 14.87 -2.76
N VAL A 322 17.67 15.70 -2.43
CA VAL A 322 17.02 16.64 -3.33
C VAL A 322 17.22 18.07 -2.84
N LEU A 323 17.38 18.99 -3.79
CA LEU A 323 17.40 20.42 -3.52
C LEU A 323 15.97 20.95 -3.48
N VAL A 324 15.53 21.42 -2.31
CA VAL A 324 14.15 21.90 -2.09
C VAL A 324 14.07 23.43 -2.09
N SER A 325 15.14 24.12 -1.69
CA SER A 325 15.26 25.57 -1.79
C SER A 325 16.36 25.97 -2.77
N LEU A 326 16.01 26.84 -3.72
CA LEU A 326 16.94 27.50 -4.65
C LEU A 326 17.49 28.83 -4.08
N ASP A 327 17.23 29.12 -2.80
CA ASP A 327 17.76 30.33 -2.15
C ASP A 327 19.29 30.26 -2.07
N PRO A 328 20.04 31.19 -2.69
CA PRO A 328 21.50 31.19 -2.71
C PRO A 328 22.14 31.31 -1.31
N VAL A 329 21.38 31.79 -0.32
CA VAL A 329 21.90 32.10 1.02
C VAL A 329 21.79 30.90 1.96
N HIS A 330 20.76 30.05 1.81
CA HIS A 330 20.55 28.85 2.63
C HIS A 330 19.93 27.71 1.78
N PRO A 331 20.74 26.96 1.03
CA PRO A 331 20.25 25.79 0.33
C PRO A 331 19.80 24.75 1.36
N ALA A 332 18.50 24.44 1.35
CA ALA A 332 17.93 23.37 2.16
C ALA A 332 17.82 22.11 1.30
N SER A 333 18.61 21.09 1.64
CA SER A 333 18.45 19.75 1.08
C SER A 333 17.52 18.90 1.94
N ARG A 334 16.81 17.98 1.28
CA ARG A 334 15.98 16.97 1.93
C ARG A 334 16.31 15.60 1.34
N PHE A 335 16.01 14.55 2.07
CA PHE A 335 16.12 13.18 1.56
C PHE A 335 14.73 12.63 1.27
N LEU A 336 14.47 12.29 0.01
CA LEU A 336 13.19 11.72 -0.43
C LEU A 336 13.35 10.28 -0.87
N THR A 337 12.31 9.48 -0.60
CA THR A 337 12.19 8.12 -1.13
C THR A 337 10.97 8.03 -2.03
N PHE A 338 11.15 7.48 -3.23
CA PHE A 338 10.10 7.24 -4.21
C PHE A 338 9.85 5.75 -4.35
N GLN A 339 8.64 5.28 -4.07
CA GLN A 339 8.23 3.89 -4.26
C GLN A 339 7.28 3.80 -5.46
N PHE A 340 7.45 2.76 -6.28
CA PHE A 340 6.69 2.57 -7.51
C PHE A 340 5.97 1.22 -7.47
N ASN A 341 4.64 1.25 -7.61
CA ASN A 341 3.79 0.06 -7.61
C ASN A 341 3.00 -0.02 -8.93
N ARG A 342 2.96 -1.20 -9.55
CA ARG A 342 2.32 -1.36 -10.87
C ARG A 342 0.81 -1.58 -10.73
N VAL A 343 0.02 -0.75 -11.41
CA VAL A 343 -1.44 -0.92 -11.48
C VAL A 343 -1.80 -1.66 -12.77
N MET A 344 -2.15 -2.94 -12.61
CA MET A 344 -2.44 -3.86 -13.71
C MET A 344 -3.93 -3.87 -14.07
N GLN A 345 -4.26 -3.79 -15.36
CA GLN A 345 -5.63 -4.00 -15.85
C GLN A 345 -5.61 -4.86 -17.12
N GLY A 346 -6.22 -6.04 -17.07
CA GLY A 346 -6.27 -6.96 -18.22
C GLY A 346 -4.91 -7.56 -18.61
N GLY A 347 -3.95 -7.63 -17.69
CA GLY A 347 -2.61 -8.20 -17.92
C GLY A 347 -1.57 -7.21 -18.46
N VAL A 348 -1.93 -5.93 -18.61
CA VAL A 348 -1.03 -4.85 -19.04
C VAL A 348 -0.93 -3.80 -17.94
N VAL A 349 0.25 -3.19 -17.77
CA VAL A 349 0.46 -2.05 -16.86
C VAL A 349 -0.27 -0.85 -17.43
N ARG A 350 -1.25 -0.31 -16.70
CA ARG A 350 -1.98 0.88 -17.14
C ARG A 350 -1.38 2.15 -16.55
N HIS A 351 -1.01 2.09 -15.27
CA HIS A 351 -0.45 3.18 -14.51
C HIS A 351 0.58 2.65 -13.49
N LEU A 352 1.50 3.50 -13.06
CA LEU A 352 2.31 3.29 -11.87
C LEU A 352 1.76 4.18 -10.74
N LEU A 353 1.51 3.60 -9.57
CA LEU A 353 1.27 4.39 -8.35
C LEU A 353 2.63 4.74 -7.75
N VAL A 354 2.91 6.04 -7.63
CA VAL A 354 4.14 6.55 -7.06
C VAL A 354 3.85 7.12 -5.68
N THR A 355 4.62 6.68 -4.69
CA THR A 355 4.58 7.16 -3.31
C THR A 355 5.87 7.88 -2.99
N VAL A 356 5.78 9.12 -2.51
CA VAL A 356 6.91 9.97 -2.15
C VAL A 356 6.87 10.24 -0.65
N SER A 357 7.95 9.89 0.05
CA SER A 357 8.07 10.12 1.49
C SER A 357 9.33 10.92 1.81
N ASP A 358 9.20 11.93 2.68
CA ASP A 358 10.34 12.66 3.24
C ASP A 358 10.96 11.84 4.38
N VAL A 359 12.19 11.38 4.16
CA VAL A 359 12.97 10.56 5.09
C VAL A 359 14.16 11.33 5.68
N THR A 360 14.18 12.66 5.56
CA THR A 360 15.28 13.52 6.03
C THR A 360 15.61 13.26 7.50
N ALA A 361 14.61 13.28 8.38
CA ALA A 361 14.80 13.04 9.81
C ALA A 361 15.34 11.63 10.12
N GLN A 362 14.94 10.62 9.33
CA GLN A 362 15.41 9.25 9.51
C GLN A 362 16.89 9.12 9.10
N VAL A 363 17.25 9.65 7.93
CA VAL A 363 18.64 9.64 7.43
C VAL A 363 19.57 10.41 8.37
N GLU A 364 19.15 11.59 8.83
CA GLU A 364 19.92 12.38 9.81
C GLU A 364 20.09 11.65 11.15
N LEU A 365 19.04 11.00 11.64
CA LEU A 365 19.09 10.24 12.89
C LEU A 365 20.00 9.03 12.76
N GLU A 366 19.93 8.31 11.65
CA GLU A 366 20.79 7.15 11.36
C GLU A 366 22.26 7.56 11.30
N SER A 367 22.56 8.69 10.65
CA SER A 367 23.90 9.28 10.62
C SER A 367 24.39 9.66 12.02
N LYS A 368 23.57 10.35 12.82
CA LYS A 368 23.89 10.70 14.22
C LYS A 368 24.12 9.46 15.08
N LEU A 369 23.30 8.42 14.92
CA LEU A 369 23.44 7.16 15.66
C LEU A 369 24.72 6.42 15.25
N ALA A 370 25.06 6.41 13.96
CA ALA A 370 26.30 5.82 13.48
C ALA A 370 27.53 6.52 14.08
N GLN A 371 27.53 7.86 14.10
CA GLN A 371 28.59 8.65 14.75
C GLN A 371 28.68 8.39 16.26
N ALA A 372 27.54 8.38 16.97
CA ALA A 372 27.51 8.09 18.40
C ALA A 372 28.01 6.68 18.74
N ARG A 373 27.61 5.68 17.93
CA ARG A 373 28.11 4.30 18.07
C ARG A 373 29.61 4.20 17.83
N GLN A 374 30.12 4.90 16.81
CA GLN A 374 31.55 4.93 16.53
C GLN A 374 32.33 5.59 17.68
N LYS A 375 31.85 6.72 18.20
CA LYS A 375 32.44 7.38 19.38
C LYS A 375 32.48 6.45 20.59
N ALA A 376 31.36 5.79 20.90
CA ALA A 376 31.28 4.85 22.01
C ALA A 376 32.23 3.64 21.84
N ARG A 377 32.41 3.14 20.62
CA ARG A 377 33.38 2.05 20.33
C ARG A 377 34.81 2.50 20.62
N THR A 378 35.20 3.69 20.16
CA THR A 378 36.53 4.25 20.45
C THR A 378 36.73 4.44 21.95
N GLU A 379 35.75 4.97 22.68
CA GLU A 379 35.82 5.14 24.13
C GLU A 379 36.03 3.81 24.88
N VAL A 380 35.33 2.75 24.47
CA VAL A 380 35.49 1.41 25.07
C VAL A 380 36.88 0.83 24.76
N ALA A 381 37.40 1.04 23.54
CA ALA A 381 38.75 0.59 23.20
C ALA A 381 39.81 1.25 24.11
N VAL A 382 39.73 2.57 24.29
CA VAL A 382 40.62 3.32 25.20
C VAL A 382 40.51 2.80 26.64
N MET A 383 39.31 2.47 27.10
CA MET A 383 39.10 1.91 28.43
C MET A 383 39.77 0.54 28.61
N LEU A 384 39.71 -0.33 27.59
CA LEU A 384 40.37 -1.64 27.61
C LEU A 384 41.90 -1.52 27.63
N ASP A 385 42.47 -0.50 26.99
CA ASP A 385 43.91 -0.25 27.03
C ASP A 385 44.37 0.25 28.40
N VAL A 386 43.59 1.14 29.00
CA VAL A 386 43.84 1.67 30.36
C VAL A 386 43.80 0.56 31.42
N LEU A 387 42.90 -0.42 31.29
CA LEU A 387 42.79 -1.53 32.25
C LEU A 387 43.99 -2.51 32.23
N LYS A 388 44.81 -2.50 31.18
CA LYS A 388 46.01 -3.37 31.08
C LYS A 388 47.19 -2.85 31.89
N VAL A 389 47.18 -1.57 32.28
CA VAL A 389 48.29 -0.88 32.97
C VAL A 389 47.91 -0.65 34.44
N SER A 390 48.87 -0.79 35.36
CA SER A 390 48.60 -0.53 36.77
C SER A 390 48.20 0.95 37.00
N PRO A 391 47.21 1.23 37.88
CA PRO A 391 46.71 2.59 38.09
C PRO A 391 47.78 3.60 38.51
N GLU A 392 48.79 3.16 39.27
CA GLU A 392 49.88 4.02 39.73
C GLU A 392 50.84 4.41 38.60
N VAL A 393 51.22 3.45 37.76
CA VAL A 393 52.13 3.69 36.62
C VAL A 393 51.44 4.58 35.59
N LEU A 394 50.16 4.33 35.33
CA LEU A 394 49.38 5.14 34.40
C LEU A 394 49.17 6.58 34.91
N ARG A 395 48.87 6.78 36.21
CA ARG A 395 48.77 8.14 36.81
C ARG A 395 50.08 8.91 36.68
N ARG A 396 51.21 8.24 36.87
CA ARG A 396 52.54 8.85 36.71
C ARG A 396 52.77 9.25 35.25
N PHE A 397 52.54 8.34 34.31
CA PHE A 397 52.65 8.63 32.88
C PHE A 397 51.78 9.82 32.45
N LEU A 398 50.52 9.89 32.88
CA LEU A 398 49.61 10.99 32.55
C LEU A 398 50.09 12.32 33.12
N THR A 399 50.57 12.34 34.37
CA THR A 399 51.15 13.54 35.00
C THR A 399 52.38 14.02 34.25
N ASP A 400 53.29 13.10 33.92
CA ASP A 400 54.53 13.42 33.21
C ASP A 400 54.25 13.91 31.79
N THR A 401 53.26 13.30 31.12
CA THR A 401 52.81 13.69 29.77
C THR A 401 52.13 15.06 29.78
N GLU A 402 51.19 15.31 30.71
CA GLU A 402 50.52 16.61 30.86
C GLU A 402 51.54 17.73 31.07
N LYS A 403 52.51 17.51 31.96
CA LYS A 403 53.61 18.44 32.20
C LYS A 403 54.42 18.71 30.93
N ALA A 404 54.79 17.67 30.20
CA ALA A 404 55.55 17.82 28.95
C ALA A 404 54.76 18.60 27.88
N LEU A 405 53.45 18.37 27.74
CA LEU A 405 52.58 19.08 26.80
C LEU A 405 52.35 20.55 27.21
N LEU A 406 52.18 20.84 28.50
CA LEU A 406 52.09 22.22 29.00
C LEU A 406 53.39 23.00 28.79
N GLU A 407 54.54 22.37 29.02
CA GLU A 407 55.85 22.98 28.72
C GLU A 407 55.99 23.28 27.21
N ILE A 408 55.49 22.41 26.32
CA ILE A 408 55.44 22.66 24.88
C ILE A 408 54.53 23.87 24.57
N ASN A 409 53.34 23.94 25.18
CA ASN A 409 52.38 25.03 24.98
C ASN A 409 52.97 26.39 25.42
N ASP A 410 53.61 26.44 26.59
CA ASP A 410 54.24 27.66 27.11
C ASP A 410 55.41 28.10 26.23
N GLN A 411 56.22 27.15 25.75
CA GLN A 411 57.29 27.44 24.79
C GLN A 411 56.74 28.00 23.49
N LEU A 412 55.67 27.43 22.92
CA LEU A 412 55.02 27.94 21.70
C LEU A 412 54.42 29.34 21.90
N ARG A 413 53.90 29.66 23.09
CA ARG A 413 53.38 31.00 23.42
C ARG A 413 54.47 32.06 23.59
N SER A 414 55.61 31.70 24.18
CA SER A 414 56.73 32.63 24.45
C SER A 414 57.46 33.14 23.19
N VAL A 415 57.20 32.49 22.05
CA VAL A 415 57.85 32.72 20.76
C VAL A 415 57.37 34.02 20.07
N GLY A 416 56.22 34.57 20.46
CA GLY A 416 55.69 35.82 19.89
C GLY A 416 56.39 37.13 20.31
N SER A 417 57.41 37.09 21.19
CA SER A 417 57.93 38.28 21.87
C SER A 417 59.39 38.67 21.53
N GLY A 418 60.10 37.97 20.64
CA GLY A 418 61.49 38.26 20.26
C GLY A 418 61.92 37.53 18.97
N ARG A 419 63.18 37.62 18.52
CA ARG A 419 63.73 36.78 17.42
C ARG A 419 64.04 35.37 17.96
N PRO A 420 63.17 34.36 17.76
CA PRO A 420 63.33 33.05 18.38
C PRO A 420 64.08 32.13 17.41
N ASP A 421 64.90 31.25 17.96
CA ASP A 421 65.47 30.13 17.20
C ASP A 421 64.38 29.04 17.05
N TYR A 422 63.54 29.19 16.02
CA TYR A 422 62.41 28.29 15.73
C TYR A 422 62.85 26.84 15.54
N HIS A 423 64.08 26.62 15.06
CA HIS A 423 64.61 25.29 14.83
C HIS A 423 64.87 24.56 16.15
N ARG A 424 65.51 25.25 17.12
CA ARG A 424 65.70 24.70 18.47
C ARG A 424 64.38 24.43 19.19
N LEU A 425 63.35 25.25 18.95
CA LEU A 425 62.01 25.01 19.49
C LEU A 425 61.42 23.70 18.95
N ILE A 426 61.38 23.55 17.62
CA ILE A 426 60.85 22.34 16.97
C ILE A 426 61.63 21.09 17.41
N ASP A 427 62.96 21.16 17.52
CA ASP A 427 63.79 20.05 18.01
C ASP A 427 63.43 19.65 19.45
N ASN A 428 63.21 20.62 20.34
CA ASN A 428 62.82 20.37 21.71
C ASN A 428 61.41 19.76 21.80
N VAL A 429 60.45 20.27 21.03
CA VAL A 429 59.09 19.72 20.93
C VAL A 429 59.15 18.29 20.40
N PHE A 430 59.90 18.05 19.31
CA PHE A 430 60.07 16.73 18.72
C PHE A 430 60.66 15.74 19.74
N ARG A 431 61.70 16.11 20.49
CA ARG A 431 62.29 15.24 21.50
C ARG A 431 61.29 14.88 22.60
N LYS A 432 60.50 15.84 23.08
CA LYS A 432 59.48 15.60 24.12
C LYS A 432 58.38 14.65 23.62
N ILE A 433 57.87 14.86 22.41
CA ILE A 433 56.89 13.96 21.78
C ILE A 433 57.49 12.56 21.56
N HIS A 434 58.76 12.47 21.15
CA HIS A 434 59.46 11.19 20.99
C HIS A 434 59.60 10.42 22.30
N THR A 435 59.86 11.12 23.41
CA THR A 435 59.87 10.52 24.75
C THR A 435 58.48 10.01 25.13
N ILE A 436 57.42 10.81 24.94
CA ILE A 436 56.02 10.42 25.24
C ILE A 436 55.64 9.16 24.44
N LYS A 437 56.01 9.09 23.16
CA LYS A 437 55.79 7.91 22.32
C LYS A 437 56.51 6.67 22.86
N GLY A 438 57.77 6.80 23.28
CA GLY A 438 58.54 5.70 23.86
C GLY A 438 57.94 5.18 25.17
N ASP A 439 57.50 6.09 26.04
CA ASP A 439 56.85 5.75 27.30
C ASP A 439 55.48 5.08 27.05
N ALA A 440 54.69 5.60 26.09
CA ALA A 440 53.40 5.01 25.70
C ALA A 440 53.55 3.60 25.13
N ALA A 441 54.50 3.37 24.22
CA ALA A 441 54.77 2.07 23.63
C ALA A 441 55.24 1.04 24.68
N THR A 442 56.04 1.47 25.65
CA THR A 442 56.51 0.61 26.75
C THR A 442 55.36 0.17 27.66
N LEU A 443 54.37 1.04 27.84
CA LEU A 443 53.17 0.78 28.65
C LEU A 443 52.05 0.08 27.85
N GLY A 444 52.23 -0.13 26.54
CA GLY A 444 51.20 -0.72 25.67
C GLY A 444 49.98 0.19 25.48
N LEU A 445 50.17 1.51 25.56
CA LEU A 445 49.12 2.52 25.38
C LEU A 445 49.03 2.94 23.91
N GLU A 446 48.45 2.07 23.08
CA GLU A 446 48.40 2.21 21.60
C GLU A 446 47.84 3.58 21.16
N MET A 447 46.78 4.08 21.82
CA MET A 447 46.22 5.40 21.54
C MET A 447 47.24 6.55 21.66
N PHE A 448 48.06 6.56 22.72
CA PHE A 448 49.05 7.62 22.94
C PHE A 448 50.27 7.45 22.02
N GLU A 449 50.59 6.21 21.62
CA GLU A 449 51.62 5.92 20.63
C GLU A 449 51.24 6.45 19.24
N GLU A 450 50.00 6.21 18.79
CA GLU A 450 49.47 6.68 17.51
C GLU A 450 49.44 8.22 17.44
N LEU A 451 48.89 8.88 18.47
CA LEU A 451 48.85 10.35 18.53
C LEU A 451 50.25 10.97 18.54
N ALA A 452 51.18 10.41 19.30
CA ALA A 452 52.56 10.89 19.31
C ALA A 452 53.26 10.63 17.96
N HIS A 453 52.94 9.54 17.26
CA HIS A 453 53.45 9.25 15.92
C HIS A 453 52.92 10.24 14.86
N GLU A 454 51.63 10.57 14.90
CA GLU A 454 51.05 11.61 14.02
C GLU A 454 51.68 12.97 14.29
N PHE A 455 51.84 13.33 15.56
CA PHE A 455 52.50 14.57 15.95
C PHE A 455 53.98 14.60 15.49
N GLU A 456 54.75 13.52 15.67
CA GLU A 456 56.09 13.40 15.10
C GLU A 456 56.10 13.58 13.58
N SER A 457 55.13 13.00 12.87
CA SER A 457 55.05 13.04 11.41
C SER A 457 54.78 14.46 10.89
N LEU A 458 54.02 15.27 11.64
CA LEU A 458 53.82 16.69 11.37
C LEU A 458 55.07 17.53 11.66
N LEU A 459 55.84 17.17 12.70
CA LEU A 459 57.07 17.88 13.10
C LEU A 459 58.29 17.51 12.25
N ARG A 460 58.37 16.31 11.68
CA ARG A 460 59.51 15.84 10.86
C ARG A 460 59.85 16.78 9.68
N PRO A 461 58.90 17.20 8.83
CA PRO A 461 59.17 18.15 7.75
C PRO A 461 59.70 19.51 8.23
N LEU A 462 59.24 19.96 9.41
CA LEU A 462 59.65 21.21 10.04
C LEU A 462 61.06 21.12 10.63
N ARG A 463 61.42 19.94 11.16
CA ARG A 463 62.73 19.65 11.73
C ARG A 463 63.81 19.42 10.67
N ASP A 464 63.51 18.65 9.63
CA ASP A 464 64.50 18.27 8.61
C ASP A 464 64.78 19.39 7.58
N ASN A 465 64.26 20.59 7.82
CA ASN A 465 64.47 21.82 7.04
C ASN A 465 64.05 21.71 5.55
N LYS A 466 63.01 20.89 5.26
CA LYS A 466 62.54 20.58 3.90
C LYS A 466 61.43 21.48 3.37
N LEU A 467 60.93 22.39 4.20
CA LEU A 467 59.91 23.39 3.82
C LEU A 467 60.59 24.77 3.70
N ASN A 468 60.23 25.52 2.65
CA ASN A 468 60.63 26.93 2.43
C ASN A 468 62.14 27.24 2.49
N GLY A 469 62.99 26.47 1.80
CA GLY A 469 64.38 26.88 1.54
C GLY A 469 65.30 26.94 2.76
N GLY A 470 64.94 26.28 3.87
CA GLY A 470 65.82 26.11 5.04
C GLY A 470 65.59 27.09 6.20
N GLN A 471 64.49 27.87 6.19
CA GLN A 471 64.06 28.71 7.32
C GLN A 471 62.63 28.36 7.74
N VAL A 472 62.48 27.84 8.97
CA VAL A 472 61.19 27.61 9.61
C VAL A 472 60.52 28.96 9.91
N SER A 473 59.29 29.17 9.41
CA SER A 473 58.52 30.40 9.61
C SER A 473 57.57 30.29 10.81
N GLY A 474 57.14 31.44 11.35
CA GLY A 474 56.08 31.48 12.37
C GLY A 474 54.73 30.92 11.90
N GLU A 475 54.47 30.91 10.59
CA GLU A 475 53.26 30.30 10.00
C GLU A 475 53.28 28.76 10.10
N ASP A 476 54.47 28.16 10.06
CA ASP A 476 54.62 26.71 10.17
C ASP A 476 54.30 26.22 11.60
N LEU A 477 54.52 27.09 12.60
CA LEU A 477 54.16 26.83 14.00
C LEU A 477 52.66 26.84 14.25
N LEU A 478 51.83 27.41 13.37
CA LEU A 478 50.37 27.41 13.52
C LEU A 478 49.75 26.01 13.38
N ARG A 479 50.51 25.03 12.90
CA ARG A 479 50.08 23.62 12.76
C ARG A 479 50.31 22.79 14.02
N VAL A 480 51.10 23.27 14.97
CA VAL A 480 51.50 22.57 16.20
C VAL A 480 50.44 22.62 17.32
N PRO A 481 49.67 23.72 17.51
CA PRO A 481 48.68 23.80 18.58
C PRO A 481 47.55 22.76 18.48
N MET A 482 47.07 22.42 17.28
CA MET A 482 45.93 21.50 17.13
C MET A 482 46.24 20.06 17.62
N PRO A 483 47.33 19.40 17.20
CA PRO A 483 47.73 18.10 17.77
C PRO A 483 48.05 18.16 19.27
N LEU A 484 48.57 19.30 19.74
CA LEU A 484 48.88 19.52 21.15
C LEU A 484 47.62 19.56 22.02
N ASP A 485 46.61 20.32 21.58
CA ASP A 485 45.31 20.40 22.23
C ASP A 485 44.60 19.05 22.22
N GLU A 486 44.69 18.29 21.11
CA GLU A 486 44.14 16.93 21.04
C GLU A 486 44.80 15.99 22.05
N MET A 487 46.14 15.99 22.17
CA MET A 487 46.81 15.18 23.19
C MET A 487 46.43 15.59 24.62
N LEU A 488 46.33 16.89 24.91
CA LEU A 488 45.89 17.40 26.22
C LEU A 488 44.45 16.98 26.57
N GLU A 489 43.54 17.01 25.60
CA GLU A 489 42.16 16.55 25.76
C GLU A 489 42.11 15.05 26.07
N ARG A 490 42.91 14.23 25.37
CA ARG A 490 43.00 12.79 25.63
C ARG A 490 43.58 12.47 27.01
N VAL A 491 44.64 13.18 27.42
CA VAL A 491 45.20 13.03 28.78
C VAL A 491 44.15 13.34 29.85
N THR A 492 43.40 14.43 29.68
CA THR A 492 42.33 14.84 30.60
C THR A 492 41.20 13.81 30.65
N MET A 493 40.76 13.32 29.49
CA MET A 493 39.75 12.29 29.37
C MET A 493 40.13 11.00 30.11
N VAL A 494 41.36 10.51 29.94
CA VAL A 494 41.85 9.30 30.63
C VAL A 494 41.99 9.54 32.14
N ARG A 495 42.46 10.72 32.56
CA ARG A 495 42.54 11.10 33.97
C ARG A 495 41.18 11.11 34.66
N ASP A 496 40.17 11.70 34.02
CA ASP A 496 38.80 11.75 34.55
C ASP A 496 38.18 10.35 34.65
N MET A 497 38.44 9.50 33.66
CA MET A 497 38.05 8.09 33.71
C MET A 497 38.72 7.35 34.88
N LEU A 498 40.02 7.55 35.09
CA LEU A 498 40.74 6.96 36.23
C LEU A 498 40.22 7.46 37.57
N ALA A 499 39.88 8.74 37.68
CA ALA A 499 39.26 9.30 38.88
C ALA A 499 37.93 8.60 39.18
N ARG A 500 37.07 8.42 38.16
CA ARG A 500 35.80 7.69 38.28
C ARG A 500 36.02 6.22 38.67
N LEU A 501 36.95 5.52 38.02
CA LEU A 501 37.27 4.12 38.36
C LEU A 501 37.80 3.98 39.80
N SER A 502 38.65 4.91 40.25
CA SER A 502 39.13 4.91 41.64
C SER A 502 38.05 5.20 42.68
N SER A 503 37.03 6.02 42.34
CA SER A 503 35.86 6.21 43.20
C SER A 503 34.97 4.95 43.29
N TYR A 504 34.91 4.14 42.23
CA TYR A 504 34.23 2.83 42.28
C TYR A 504 34.97 1.82 43.16
N GLN A 505 36.31 1.83 43.15
CA GLN A 505 37.11 0.94 44.01
C GLN A 505 37.00 1.35 45.49
N GLN A 506 37.00 2.65 45.81
CA GLN A 506 36.82 3.14 47.19
C GLN A 506 35.39 2.97 47.74
N GLY A 507 34.38 2.81 46.86
CA GLY A 507 33.00 2.51 47.26
C GLY A 507 32.74 1.03 47.57
N SER A 508 33.72 0.13 47.35
CA SER A 508 33.59 -1.32 47.56
C SER A 508 34.25 -1.85 48.84
N ASP A 509 34.81 -0.97 49.68
CA ASP A 509 35.53 -1.34 50.90
C ASP A 509 34.68 -1.36 52.18
N ALA A 510 33.35 -1.33 52.08
CA ALA A 510 32.45 -1.43 53.23
C ALA A 510 31.59 -2.72 53.19
N VAL A 511 32.02 -3.72 53.97
CA VAL A 511 31.27 -4.92 54.38
C VAL A 511 30.96 -5.92 53.25
N GLY A 512 31.95 -6.73 52.89
CA GLY A 512 31.70 -7.94 52.09
C GLY A 512 31.06 -9.02 52.95
N ASN A 513 29.83 -9.43 52.61
CA ASN A 513 29.24 -10.69 53.07
C ASN A 513 29.81 -11.83 52.21
N ALA A 514 30.30 -12.91 52.81
CA ALA A 514 30.70 -14.13 52.10
C ALA A 514 29.59 -14.67 51.16
N ARG A 515 28.33 -14.39 51.49
CA ARG A 515 27.15 -14.69 50.65
C ARG A 515 27.11 -13.92 49.34
N GLU A 516 27.39 -12.61 49.36
CA GLU A 516 27.39 -11.79 48.15
C GLU A 516 28.52 -12.19 47.21
N PHE A 517 29.69 -12.49 47.77
CA PHE A 517 30.80 -13.02 46.98
C PHE A 517 30.46 -14.40 46.38
N THR A 518 29.79 -15.27 47.13
CA THR A 518 29.32 -16.56 46.64
C THR A 518 28.34 -16.41 45.47
N GLU A 519 27.37 -15.50 45.57
CA GLU A 519 26.44 -15.16 44.48
C GLU A 519 27.16 -14.62 43.24
N GLN A 520 28.15 -13.74 43.42
CA GLN A 520 28.99 -13.23 42.33
C GLN A 520 29.78 -14.36 41.64
N LEU A 521 30.32 -15.32 42.39
CA LEU A 521 31.01 -16.49 41.83
C LEU A 521 30.06 -17.40 41.04
N HIS A 522 28.83 -17.58 41.51
CA HIS A 522 27.80 -18.30 40.76
C HIS A 522 27.50 -17.62 39.41
N ALA A 523 27.28 -16.31 39.42
CA ALA A 523 27.01 -15.54 38.20
C ALA A 523 28.20 -15.56 37.23
N LEU A 524 29.43 -15.40 37.74
CA LEU A 524 30.65 -15.47 36.94
C LEU A 524 30.82 -16.86 36.30
N THR A 525 30.58 -17.93 37.06
CA THR A 525 30.68 -19.31 36.56
C THR A 525 29.68 -19.57 35.44
N GLN A 526 28.42 -19.17 35.62
CA GLN A 526 27.38 -19.32 34.61
C GLN A 526 27.72 -18.55 33.33
N ARG A 527 28.24 -17.33 33.45
CA ARG A 527 28.65 -16.52 32.31
C ARG A 527 29.80 -17.17 31.52
N ILE A 528 30.88 -17.55 32.21
CA ILE A 528 32.04 -18.20 31.56
C ILE A 528 31.62 -19.53 30.92
N ALA A 529 30.74 -20.30 31.56
CA ALA A 529 30.22 -21.55 31.03
C ALA A 529 29.39 -21.31 29.75
N THR A 530 28.53 -20.29 29.74
CA THR A 530 27.72 -19.91 28.56
C THR A 530 28.60 -19.48 27.39
N ASP A 531 29.60 -18.63 27.64
CA ASP A 531 30.52 -18.12 26.62
C ASP A 531 31.33 -19.25 25.95
N HIS A 532 31.55 -20.37 26.66
CA HIS A 532 32.29 -21.54 26.15
C HIS A 532 31.37 -22.72 25.76
N GLY A 533 30.06 -22.52 25.75
CA GLY A 533 29.08 -23.54 25.36
C GLY A 533 29.03 -24.77 26.29
N LYS A 534 29.31 -24.59 27.58
CA LYS A 534 29.33 -25.64 28.62
C LYS A 534 28.21 -25.41 29.64
N GLN A 535 27.77 -26.49 30.29
CA GLN A 535 26.84 -26.41 31.43
C GLN A 535 27.57 -26.80 32.71
N VAL A 536 27.53 -25.94 33.72
CA VAL A 536 28.26 -26.14 34.98
C VAL A 536 27.38 -25.75 36.16
N THR A 537 27.44 -26.55 37.22
CA THR A 537 26.88 -26.24 38.55
C THR A 537 28.02 -26.03 39.52
N LEU A 538 28.07 -24.84 40.12
CA LEU A 538 28.97 -24.53 41.24
C LEU A 538 28.24 -24.83 42.56
N GLN A 539 28.93 -25.47 43.50
CA GLN A 539 28.56 -25.53 44.90
C GLN A 539 29.66 -24.84 45.69
N ALA A 540 29.38 -23.64 46.22
CA ALA A 540 30.36 -22.85 46.93
C ALA A 540 29.93 -22.66 48.39
N ASP A 541 30.83 -23.03 49.30
CA ASP A 541 30.69 -22.94 50.74
C ASP A 541 31.92 -22.22 51.30
N LEU A 542 31.77 -20.92 51.52
CA LEU A 542 32.85 -19.99 51.89
C LEU A 542 32.51 -19.25 53.18
N ASP A 543 31.75 -19.86 54.08
CA ASP A 543 31.23 -19.22 55.29
C ASP A 543 32.34 -18.66 56.21
N LEU A 544 33.56 -19.24 56.15
CA LEU A 544 34.72 -18.80 56.92
C LEU A 544 35.52 -17.65 56.28
N LEU A 545 35.13 -17.16 55.10
CA LEU A 545 35.86 -16.12 54.35
C LEU A 545 35.83 -14.76 55.06
N ASP A 546 34.74 -14.47 55.79
CA ASP A 546 34.56 -13.20 56.51
C ASP A 546 35.40 -13.12 57.79
N ALA A 547 35.86 -14.26 58.31
CA ALA A 547 36.73 -14.34 59.47
C ALA A 547 38.21 -14.00 59.15
N LEU A 548 38.56 -13.92 57.86
CA LEU A 548 39.92 -13.61 57.41
C LEU A 548 40.21 -12.10 57.40
N PRO A 549 41.47 -11.69 57.67
CA PRO A 549 41.95 -10.31 57.48
C PRO A 549 41.73 -9.83 56.03
N GLN A 550 41.44 -8.53 55.84
CA GLN A 550 41.07 -7.95 54.54
C GLN A 550 42.11 -8.24 53.43
N ALA A 551 43.40 -8.15 53.74
CA ALA A 551 44.47 -8.45 52.79
C ALA A 551 44.44 -9.92 52.32
N MET A 552 44.30 -10.87 53.26
CA MET A 552 44.20 -12.29 52.93
C MET A 552 42.90 -12.60 52.19
N ARG A 553 41.80 -11.93 52.55
CA ARG A 553 40.51 -12.11 51.89
C ARG A 553 40.58 -11.80 50.40
N GLN A 554 41.23 -10.71 50.01
CA GLN A 554 41.39 -10.36 48.60
C GLN A 554 42.27 -11.37 47.85
N GLU A 555 43.38 -11.80 48.47
CA GLU A 555 44.23 -12.83 47.86
C GLU A 555 43.50 -14.17 47.65
N VAL A 556 42.69 -14.60 48.63
CA VAL A 556 41.85 -15.80 48.52
C VAL A 556 40.79 -15.63 47.41
N LYS A 557 40.13 -14.46 47.33
CA LYS A 557 39.14 -14.18 46.28
C LYS A 557 39.74 -14.29 44.88
N ASP A 558 40.92 -13.70 44.67
CA ASP A 558 41.64 -13.74 43.39
C ASP A 558 42.02 -15.18 43.01
N ILE A 559 42.56 -15.95 43.96
CA ILE A 559 42.92 -17.36 43.76
C ILE A 559 41.69 -18.18 43.36
N VAL A 560 40.56 -17.99 44.05
CA VAL A 560 39.30 -18.68 43.76
C VAL A 560 38.81 -18.38 42.35
N VAL A 561 38.74 -17.11 41.95
CA VAL A 561 38.28 -16.71 40.62
C VAL A 561 39.12 -17.35 39.52
N GLN A 562 40.44 -17.37 39.70
CA GLN A 562 41.36 -17.91 38.71
C GLN A 562 41.29 -19.43 38.61
N LEU A 563 41.23 -20.15 39.73
CA LEU A 563 41.07 -21.62 39.74
C LEU A 563 39.70 -22.04 39.17
N LEU A 564 38.64 -21.29 39.48
CA LEU A 564 37.29 -21.53 38.97
C LEU A 564 37.20 -21.34 37.46
N ARG A 565 37.83 -20.27 36.92
CA ARG A 565 37.96 -20.07 35.48
C ARG A 565 38.68 -21.24 34.81
N ASN A 566 39.78 -21.73 35.40
CA ASN A 566 40.52 -22.86 34.84
C ASN A 566 39.72 -24.16 34.87
N ALA A 567 38.97 -24.41 35.95
CA ALA A 567 38.06 -25.54 36.04
C ALA A 567 37.00 -25.49 34.93
N VAL A 568 36.38 -24.34 34.67
CA VAL A 568 35.34 -24.23 33.62
C VAL A 568 35.94 -24.29 32.20
N VAL A 569 37.02 -23.55 31.92
CA VAL A 569 37.58 -23.41 30.57
C VAL A 569 38.36 -24.66 30.15
N HIS A 570 39.21 -25.18 31.04
CA HIS A 570 40.14 -26.27 30.73
C HIS A 570 39.77 -27.61 31.38
N GLY A 571 39.17 -27.59 32.58
CA GLY A 571 38.76 -28.81 33.29
C GLY A 571 37.52 -29.48 32.69
N ILE A 572 36.37 -28.82 32.79
CA ILE A 572 35.07 -29.34 32.35
C ILE A 572 35.03 -29.51 30.83
N GLU A 573 34.58 -30.68 30.38
CA GLU A 573 34.41 -31.02 28.97
C GLU A 573 33.04 -30.52 28.43
N PRO A 574 32.91 -30.27 27.12
CA PRO A 574 31.60 -29.96 26.51
C PRO A 574 30.59 -31.11 26.71
N GLY A 575 29.29 -30.78 26.77
CA GLY A 575 28.22 -31.74 27.11
C GLY A 575 28.19 -33.01 26.23
N MET A 576 28.48 -32.87 24.94
CA MET A 576 28.60 -34.01 24.01
C MET A 576 29.74 -34.97 24.38
N GLN A 577 30.88 -34.43 24.81
CA GLN A 577 32.05 -35.23 25.23
C GLN A 577 31.80 -35.90 26.59
N ARG A 578 31.05 -35.24 27.49
CA ARG A 578 30.66 -35.82 28.79
C ARG A 578 29.70 -37.00 28.63
N ARG A 579 28.71 -36.90 27.73
CA ARG A 579 27.83 -38.02 27.39
C ARG A 579 28.57 -39.22 26.82
N ALA A 580 29.59 -38.99 25.99
CA ALA A 580 30.45 -40.05 25.45
C ALA A 580 31.29 -40.78 26.53
N LEU A 581 31.56 -40.12 27.66
CA LEU A 581 32.29 -40.68 28.81
C LEU A 581 31.35 -41.15 29.94
N SER A 582 30.04 -41.28 29.66
CA SER A 582 29.01 -41.65 30.65
C SER A 582 28.95 -40.75 31.89
N LYS A 583 29.33 -39.47 31.74
CA LYS A 583 29.21 -38.44 32.78
C LYS A 583 27.93 -37.62 32.59
N ASN A 584 27.47 -36.97 33.66
CA ASN A 584 26.37 -36.00 33.59
C ASN A 584 26.71 -34.87 32.60
N GLU A 585 25.70 -34.42 31.83
CA GLU A 585 25.86 -33.35 30.85
C GLU A 585 26.26 -32.02 31.50
N THR A 586 25.81 -31.78 32.72
CA THR A 586 26.24 -30.67 33.57
C THR A 586 27.49 -31.07 34.37
N GLY A 587 28.56 -30.27 34.26
CA GLY A 587 29.77 -30.41 35.08
C GLY A 587 29.57 -29.88 36.49
N ALA A 588 30.18 -30.52 37.48
CA ALA A 588 30.08 -30.13 38.88
C ALA A 588 31.41 -29.58 39.39
N ILE A 589 31.36 -28.39 39.99
CA ILE A 589 32.50 -27.77 40.69
C ILE A 589 32.10 -27.55 42.14
N ALA A 590 32.90 -28.06 43.06
CA ALA A 590 32.73 -27.89 44.50
C ALA A 590 33.86 -27.01 45.05
N LEU A 591 33.50 -25.96 45.77
CA LEU A 591 34.41 -25.02 46.41
C LEU A 591 34.07 -24.96 47.89
N HIS A 592 35.03 -25.29 48.75
CA HIS A 592 34.85 -25.28 50.20
C HIS A 592 36.03 -24.59 50.89
N LEU A 593 35.75 -23.80 51.91
CA LEU A 593 36.74 -23.31 52.87
C LEU A 593 36.46 -23.92 54.24
N ARG A 594 37.40 -24.70 54.78
CA ARG A 594 37.20 -25.47 56.03
C ARG A 594 38.38 -25.30 56.99
N ASN A 595 38.12 -25.42 58.29
CA ASN A 595 39.18 -25.52 59.30
C ASN A 595 39.75 -26.95 59.33
N GLN A 596 41.07 -27.07 59.50
CA GLN A 596 41.78 -28.33 59.74
C GLN A 596 42.14 -28.44 61.25
N ASP A 597 42.52 -29.65 61.71
CA ASP A 597 42.70 -30.02 63.13
C ASP A 597 43.84 -29.30 63.89
N ASP A 598 44.50 -28.29 63.30
CA ASP A 598 45.62 -27.53 63.90
C ASP A 598 45.49 -25.99 63.77
N GLY A 599 44.29 -25.47 63.46
CA GLY A 599 44.08 -24.03 63.27
C GLY A 599 44.51 -23.48 61.90
N GLU A 600 44.91 -24.35 60.98
CA GLU A 600 45.10 -24.03 59.56
C GLU A 600 43.73 -24.07 58.82
N LEU A 601 43.55 -23.17 57.85
CA LEU A 601 42.42 -23.15 56.92
C LEU A 601 42.79 -23.89 55.63
N GLU A 602 41.89 -24.72 55.14
CA GLU A 602 42.00 -25.41 53.86
C GLU A 602 40.93 -24.93 52.87
N LEU A 603 41.39 -24.32 51.77
CA LEU A 603 40.58 -24.00 50.61
C LEU A 603 40.66 -25.17 49.60
N VAL A 604 39.52 -25.80 49.33
CA VAL A 604 39.40 -26.94 48.42
C VAL A 604 38.54 -26.55 47.23
N LEU A 605 39.11 -26.60 46.02
CA LEU A 605 38.37 -26.52 44.77
C LEU A 605 38.47 -27.85 44.03
N ARG A 606 37.34 -28.46 43.70
CA ARG A 606 37.26 -29.74 43.01
C ARG A 606 36.32 -29.65 41.81
N ASP A 607 36.78 -30.10 40.65
CA ASP A 607 35.96 -30.28 39.45
C ASP A 607 35.85 -31.76 39.06
N ASP A 608 34.76 -32.14 38.39
CA ASP A 608 34.53 -33.48 37.84
C ASP A 608 34.90 -33.60 36.34
N GLY A 609 35.85 -32.77 35.91
CA GLY A 609 36.26 -32.63 34.52
C GLY A 609 37.20 -33.74 34.03
N ARG A 610 37.96 -33.41 32.98
CA ARG A 610 38.83 -34.36 32.29
C ARG A 610 40.04 -34.84 33.09
N GLY A 611 40.32 -34.23 34.24
CA GLY A 611 41.54 -34.48 35.00
C GLY A 611 42.79 -33.96 34.27
N ILE A 612 43.90 -33.85 34.99
CA ILE A 612 45.20 -33.53 34.42
C ILE A 612 45.94 -34.85 34.18
N SER A 613 46.33 -35.11 32.94
CA SER A 613 47.09 -36.31 32.57
C SER A 613 48.59 -36.07 32.79
N PRO A 614 49.28 -36.84 33.66
CA PRO A 614 50.73 -36.72 33.86
C PRO A 614 51.52 -36.89 32.56
N TYR A 615 51.04 -37.76 31.66
CA TYR A 615 51.64 -37.98 30.35
C TYR A 615 51.59 -36.73 29.45
N GLN A 616 50.46 -36.00 29.44
CA GLN A 616 50.32 -34.77 28.65
C GLN A 616 51.17 -33.64 29.21
N VAL A 617 51.25 -33.52 30.54
CA VAL A 617 52.11 -32.53 31.21
C VAL A 617 53.58 -32.81 30.91
N ARG A 618 54.02 -34.07 30.99
CA ARG A 618 55.38 -34.50 30.59
C ARG A 618 55.70 -34.11 29.16
N THR A 619 54.80 -34.42 28.23
CA THR A 619 54.97 -34.10 26.81
C THR A 619 55.07 -32.58 26.59
N ALA A 620 54.23 -31.80 27.26
CA ALA A 620 54.27 -30.34 27.19
C ALA A 620 55.55 -29.73 27.79
N LEU A 621 56.06 -30.30 28.89
CA LEU A 621 57.33 -29.87 29.51
C LEU A 621 58.53 -30.13 28.59
N ILE A 622 58.55 -31.28 27.90
CA ILE A 622 59.58 -31.60 26.89
C ILE A 622 59.46 -30.65 25.70
N ALA A 623 58.25 -30.43 25.18
CA ALA A 623 58.01 -29.54 24.05
C ALA A 623 58.36 -28.06 24.35
N SER A 624 58.28 -27.64 25.61
CA SER A 624 58.71 -26.31 26.05
C SER A 624 60.23 -26.10 26.04
N GLY A 625 61.01 -27.17 25.82
CA GLY A 625 62.48 -27.14 25.78
C GLY A 625 63.15 -26.96 27.15
N ARG A 626 62.38 -26.90 28.24
CA ARG A 626 62.87 -26.60 29.60
C ARG A 626 63.42 -27.82 30.35
N TYR A 627 63.02 -29.02 29.96
CA TYR A 627 63.38 -30.27 30.64
C TYR A 627 63.68 -31.39 29.65
N THR A 628 64.70 -32.21 29.95
CA THR A 628 65.02 -33.40 29.16
C THR A 628 64.26 -34.64 29.64
N GLU A 629 64.06 -35.61 28.76
CA GLU A 629 63.34 -36.86 29.06
C GLU A 629 63.95 -37.64 30.24
N LYS A 630 65.28 -37.58 30.41
CA LYS A 630 65.97 -38.16 31.58
C LYS A 630 65.62 -37.47 32.89
N GLN A 631 65.58 -36.13 32.93
CA GLN A 631 65.29 -35.36 34.14
C GLN A 631 63.83 -35.55 34.63
N LEU A 632 62.89 -35.75 33.71
CA LEU A 632 61.49 -35.96 34.07
C LEU A 632 61.21 -37.40 34.52
N ASN A 633 62.04 -38.38 34.13
CA ASN A 633 61.87 -39.79 34.52
C ASN A 633 62.26 -40.06 35.98
N GLU A 634 63.02 -39.16 36.61
CA GLU A 634 63.37 -39.22 38.04
C GLU A 634 62.30 -38.61 38.96
N LEU A 635 61.34 -37.87 38.40
CA LEU A 635 60.27 -37.23 39.16
C LEU A 635 59.06 -38.17 39.33
N ASP A 636 58.49 -38.18 40.53
CA ASP A 636 57.19 -38.80 40.78
C ASP A 636 56.05 -37.96 40.17
N ASP A 637 54.91 -38.60 39.92
CA ASP A 637 53.76 -37.96 39.25
C ASP A 637 53.26 -36.71 40.00
N ARG A 638 53.44 -36.64 41.33
CA ARG A 638 53.06 -35.46 42.13
C ARG A 638 54.00 -34.29 41.88
N SER A 639 55.31 -34.52 41.90
CA SER A 639 56.29 -33.46 41.61
C SER A 639 56.18 -32.98 40.17
N LEU A 640 55.82 -33.87 39.24
CA LEU A 640 55.57 -33.52 37.84
C LEU A 640 54.37 -32.57 37.67
N LEU A 641 53.27 -32.80 38.41
CA LEU A 641 52.07 -31.96 38.34
C LEU A 641 52.29 -30.56 38.93
N LEU A 642 53.14 -30.45 39.97
CA LEU A 642 53.49 -29.15 40.56
C LEU A 642 54.27 -28.25 39.59
N LYS A 643 54.90 -28.80 38.56
CA LYS A 643 55.62 -28.03 37.52
C LYS A 643 54.70 -27.18 36.63
N ILE A 644 53.39 -27.43 36.64
CA ILE A 644 52.39 -26.62 35.92
C ILE A 644 52.33 -25.18 36.47
N PHE A 645 52.79 -24.97 37.70
CA PHE A 645 52.82 -23.68 38.38
C PHE A 645 54.11 -22.89 38.15
N GLU A 646 55.05 -23.40 37.34
CA GLU A 646 56.28 -22.66 37.00
C GLU A 646 56.00 -21.50 36.02
N PRO A 647 56.67 -20.34 36.19
CA PRO A 647 56.44 -19.17 35.35
C PRO A 647 56.63 -19.44 33.85
N GLY A 648 55.63 -19.07 33.04
CA GLY A 648 55.69 -19.17 31.57
C GLY A 648 55.47 -20.57 30.99
N PHE A 649 54.83 -21.48 31.74
CA PHE A 649 54.38 -22.78 31.24
C PHE A 649 52.85 -22.76 30.95
N SER A 650 52.45 -23.23 29.76
CA SER A 650 51.04 -23.38 29.38
C SER A 650 50.85 -24.65 28.57
N THR A 651 49.76 -25.38 28.83
CA THR A 651 49.42 -26.67 28.18
C THR A 651 48.54 -26.51 26.94
N ALA A 652 48.20 -25.29 26.53
CA ALA A 652 47.34 -25.05 25.38
C ALA A 652 48.11 -25.21 24.05
N ALA A 653 47.92 -26.34 23.38
CA ALA A 653 48.40 -26.57 22.02
C ALA A 653 47.51 -25.80 21.02
N GLY A 654 47.88 -24.55 20.70
CA GLY A 654 47.20 -23.78 19.66
C GLY A 654 47.63 -22.30 19.60
N LEU A 655 48.31 -21.91 18.52
CA LEU A 655 48.55 -20.51 18.16
C LEU A 655 47.22 -19.86 17.72
N SER A 656 46.47 -19.31 18.66
CA SER A 656 45.37 -18.39 18.39
C SER A 656 45.72 -17.00 18.94
N ARG A 657 45.99 -16.04 18.03
CA ARG A 657 46.40 -14.65 18.30
C ARG A 657 45.33 -13.75 18.96
N HIS A 658 44.34 -14.32 19.66
CA HIS A 658 43.33 -13.56 20.41
C HIS A 658 43.06 -14.13 21.81
N ALA A 659 44.05 -14.76 22.42
CA ALA A 659 44.07 -14.97 23.86
C ALA A 659 45.36 -14.31 24.39
N GLY A 660 45.22 -13.18 25.09
CA GLY A 660 46.32 -12.55 25.82
C GLY A 660 47.00 -13.59 26.70
N GLN A 661 48.34 -13.54 26.70
CA GLN A 661 49.34 -14.33 27.42
C GLN A 661 48.80 -15.36 28.43
N GLY A 662 49.25 -16.61 28.31
CA GLY A 662 49.02 -17.67 29.30
C GLY A 662 49.69 -17.38 30.65
N VAL A 663 49.02 -16.59 31.49
CA VAL A 663 49.48 -16.05 32.79
C VAL A 663 48.54 -16.51 33.91
N GLY A 664 48.08 -17.77 33.83
CA GLY A 664 46.98 -18.24 34.67
C GLY A 664 47.41 -18.87 35.99
N MET A 665 48.46 -19.68 35.99
CA MET A 665 48.86 -20.53 37.13
C MET A 665 50.10 -20.02 37.86
N ASP A 666 50.92 -19.21 37.21
CA ASP A 666 52.05 -18.48 37.78
C ASP A 666 51.60 -17.40 38.77
N VAL A 667 50.54 -16.65 38.43
CA VAL A 667 49.91 -15.67 39.33
C VAL A 667 49.34 -16.35 40.58
N VAL A 668 48.67 -17.49 40.41
CA VAL A 668 48.13 -18.28 41.53
C VAL A 668 49.28 -18.78 42.43
N HIS A 669 50.37 -19.25 41.84
CA HIS A 669 51.54 -19.70 42.60
C HIS A 669 52.22 -18.58 43.40
N GLN A 670 52.39 -17.39 42.79
CA GLN A 670 52.94 -16.22 43.49
C GLN A 670 52.07 -15.79 44.68
N LYS A 671 50.74 -15.77 44.50
CA LYS A 671 49.79 -15.41 45.56
C LYS A 671 49.76 -16.45 46.69
N ILE A 672 49.85 -17.75 46.36
CA ILE A 672 49.99 -18.84 47.34
C ILE A 672 51.28 -18.69 48.18
N LEU A 673 52.39 -18.31 47.54
CA LEU A 673 53.66 -18.04 48.25
C LEU A 673 53.56 -16.81 49.16
N GLN A 674 52.87 -15.75 48.72
CA GLN A 674 52.62 -14.54 49.53
C GLN A 674 51.75 -14.81 50.76
N LEU A 675 50.79 -15.74 50.63
CA LEU A 675 49.96 -16.21 51.75
C LEU A 675 50.70 -17.19 52.70
N GLY A 676 51.94 -17.59 52.38
CA GLY A 676 52.65 -18.64 53.13
C GLY A 676 51.96 -20.01 53.04
N ALA A 677 51.14 -20.22 52.01
CA ALA A 677 50.25 -21.37 51.88
C ALA A 677 50.93 -22.58 51.23
N ARG A 678 50.48 -23.79 51.57
CA ARG A 678 50.90 -25.05 50.92
C ARG A 678 49.85 -25.50 49.92
N LEU A 679 50.25 -25.68 48.66
CA LEU A 679 49.40 -26.21 47.60
C LEU A 679 49.55 -27.73 47.47
N ARG A 680 48.41 -28.43 47.38
CA ARG A 680 48.32 -29.84 47.03
C ARG A 680 47.39 -30.02 45.84
N VAL A 681 47.81 -30.84 44.88
CA VAL A 681 47.02 -31.16 43.69
C VAL A 681 46.75 -32.65 43.65
N ALA A 682 45.47 -33.03 43.59
CA ALA A 682 45.03 -34.41 43.39
C ALA A 682 44.21 -34.48 42.12
N THR A 683 44.56 -35.38 41.21
CA THR A 683 43.86 -35.48 39.92
C THR A 683 43.79 -36.93 39.47
N ARG A 684 42.71 -37.28 38.77
CA ARG A 684 42.55 -38.57 38.11
C ARG A 684 42.03 -38.34 36.69
N PRO A 685 42.74 -38.83 35.65
CA PRO A 685 42.30 -38.68 34.27
C PRO A 685 40.87 -39.15 34.06
N ASN A 686 40.11 -38.36 33.31
CA ASN A 686 38.68 -38.53 33.03
C ASN A 686 37.78 -38.62 34.27
N SER A 687 38.21 -38.16 35.44
CA SER A 687 37.42 -38.25 36.67
C SER A 687 37.32 -36.94 37.43
N TYR A 688 38.43 -36.38 37.92
CA TYR A 688 38.40 -35.12 38.67
C TYR A 688 39.77 -34.44 38.74
N THR A 689 39.76 -33.15 39.04
CA THR A 689 40.93 -32.41 39.56
C THR A 689 40.54 -31.70 40.84
N GLN A 690 41.40 -31.74 41.85
CA GLN A 690 41.22 -31.09 43.14
C GLN A 690 42.48 -30.32 43.50
N PHE A 691 42.31 -29.04 43.80
CA PHE A 691 43.31 -28.17 44.38
C PHE A 691 42.95 -27.95 45.85
N SER A 692 43.89 -28.27 46.74
CA SER A 692 43.79 -28.04 48.18
C SER A 692 44.90 -27.06 48.56
N ILE A 693 44.52 -25.87 49.05
CA ILE A 693 45.45 -24.83 49.50
C ILE A 693 45.28 -24.68 51.01
N VAL A 694 46.33 -24.99 51.76
CA VAL A 694 46.34 -24.93 53.23
C VAL A 694 47.16 -23.73 53.68
N PHE A 695 46.59 -22.85 54.48
CA PHE A 695 47.25 -21.64 54.99
C PHE A 695 46.84 -21.36 56.43
N SER A 696 47.72 -20.70 57.19
CA SER A 696 47.41 -20.29 58.56
C SER A 696 46.64 -18.97 58.53
N ALA A 697 45.54 -18.91 59.29
CA ALA A 697 44.67 -17.74 59.40
C ALA A 697 45.32 -16.58 60.17
#